data_AF-A0A1B6EJZ7-F1
#
_entry.id   AF-A0A1B6EJZ7-F1
#
_cell.length_a   1.000
_cell.length_b   1.000
_cell.length_c   1.000
_cell.angle_alpha   90.00
_cell.angle_beta   90.00
_cell.angle_gamma   90.00
#
_symmetry.space_group_name_H-M   'P 1'
#
loop_
_entity.id
_entity.type
_entity.pdbx_description
1 polymer ?
#
loop_
_entity_poly.entity_id
_entity_poly.type
_entity_poly.pdbx_seq_one_letter_code
_entity_poly.pdbx_strand_id
1 'polypeptide(L)'
;MRRSIPQANRKRGSMSQYCEGRGDGKSRRVEVERSMLPPELFTLPKTITRDPREIMKRKPTTKKAQEKAALAKAKEAEAKLRSYTALRKEREEFRKRLVQLIVKKEKEETGTNLFPTADEMELLRYYYYIHHGIDTIHIAPIERSWLDHVFELVPEKLRKQTKSLEKLTAEMQEDFMMGVKKATVDFVLRDPNDTGIQPFDIRTPLRAELPMLTKLWRTAYDVSRKKILRNLHTVNPLLAQILDLWHKHFSNMRLVDVKTLATSDSALELIPFGKQATAHIEHAKKHLVSEWLPSIQAIFVQGSKKKQIPPDHLKRRLKRFYDCVAAIMTFQLQSLCLNSILDYTHFILDIGMSNPGFEINILQRNKIIQFEPSFTKFREVILQVYDEMIDAVSNLPRLETKLYIDLEDTPHELKPVILDEIVNKCRMEVEETLHEQRIGPELRVQDFDDYIHLINGDAQEAVDKFLAQDHTFEDYKEKVAVYDSLIKEIPVELARVVTMGLFEMHREELIGTMVTQARNLRDQLISRLTRDYQNLCKQLGEDYQMIADKALALPGNTAELMQLIDYVRVVEFQTVFEMEDRLKEVMGYILFLSDYTTITAIEMKQNSLTFQWYNKMAGVLEENRRIVEQKTLEYQQSLKERIEKFKDDLEQYMRQVEELQTYGDVNELQRYQKKAHMLDGKLEQAMARIDQFNEEEKAYKWEESFFPMRKQIADKLAPYKRLYDNAVEFMEKFTLWTTSRVGSYDPEEIDQETQTFFRNIYKLEKQFSDLPAPGALASTVRAQVEDFKGHMPIIMTLGNPGMKERHWEKISEIVGFPLRADAELTLAKIIDLGLEEYIPRFEVISDSATKENNLEKSLNKMINEWKDIEFTVLPYRDSGTYILSSVDDIQVLLDDHIVKTQTMKSSLYIKPFEEIIFGWEAKLTLLQEILDEWLKVQITWMYLEPIFSSPDIQQQMPEEGRRFSAVDKVWRDVMKTVVADTKVMSVVEIDKMLERLKKCNNLLEMIQRGLNDYL
;
A
#
# COMPACT_ATOMS: atom_id res chain seq x y z
N MET A 1 19.14 31.41 -54.63
CA MET A 1 19.33 32.12 -55.91
C MET A 1 20.39 31.40 -56.75
N ARG A 2 20.38 31.59 -58.08
CA ARG A 2 21.47 31.49 -59.09
C ARG A 2 22.74 30.65 -58.75
N ARG A 3 22.96 29.50 -59.44
CA ARG A 3 23.87 29.27 -60.63
C ARG A 3 25.33 28.96 -60.22
N SER A 4 26.13 28.14 -60.92
CA SER A 4 26.20 27.82 -62.37
C SER A 4 26.48 26.32 -62.71
N ILE A 5 26.53 26.00 -64.02
CA ILE A 5 26.50 24.66 -64.69
C ILE A 5 27.36 24.83 -66.00
N PRO A 6 28.19 23.88 -66.55
CA PRO A 6 27.81 22.50 -66.93
C PRO A 6 28.87 21.35 -67.08
N GLN A 7 28.35 20.13 -67.28
CA GLN A 7 28.78 19.02 -68.19
C GLN A 7 30.27 18.60 -68.42
N ALA A 8 30.56 17.31 -68.15
CA ALA A 8 31.17 16.32 -69.07
C ALA A 8 30.98 14.89 -68.45
N ASN A 9 30.50 13.80 -69.08
CA ASN A 9 30.54 13.22 -70.43
C ASN A 9 31.67 12.17 -70.65
N ARG A 10 31.40 10.88 -70.32
CA ARG A 10 31.69 9.70 -71.17
C ARG A 10 31.13 8.37 -70.63
N LYS A 11 31.04 7.36 -71.51
CA LYS A 11 30.60 5.96 -71.30
C LYS A 11 31.50 5.00 -72.11
N ARG A 12 31.46 3.69 -71.79
CA ARG A 12 31.81 2.49 -72.61
C ARG A 12 33.29 2.09 -72.80
N GLY A 13 33.46 0.81 -73.19
CA GLY A 13 34.71 0.07 -73.43
C GLY A 13 34.88 -1.10 -72.44
N SER A 14 34.44 -2.36 -72.60
CA SER A 14 33.85 -3.20 -73.67
C SER A 14 34.78 -3.97 -74.64
N MET A 15 34.74 -5.32 -74.55
CA MET A 15 35.27 -6.33 -75.50
C MET A 15 36.81 -6.34 -75.68
N SER A 16 37.50 -7.36 -76.23
CA SER A 16 37.17 -8.70 -76.78
C SER A 16 38.32 -9.67 -76.38
N GLN A 17 38.16 -10.95 -76.02
CA GLN A 17 37.72 -12.13 -76.81
C GLN A 17 38.70 -12.59 -77.91
N TYR A 18 38.55 -13.86 -78.36
CA TYR A 18 39.37 -14.64 -79.33
C TYR A 18 40.70 -15.21 -78.77
N CYS A 19 41.12 -16.46 -79.04
CA CYS A 19 40.44 -17.53 -79.82
C CYS A 19 40.73 -18.97 -79.35
N GLU A 20 40.24 -19.92 -80.15
CA GLU A 20 40.15 -21.38 -80.00
C GLU A 20 41.50 -22.14 -80.04
N GLY A 21 41.46 -23.45 -79.72
CA GLY A 21 42.57 -24.36 -80.01
C GLY A 21 42.37 -25.79 -79.47
N ARG A 22 41.89 -26.73 -80.30
CA ARG A 22 41.96 -28.18 -80.01
C ARG A 22 43.34 -28.73 -80.41
N GLY A 23 43.85 -29.71 -79.65
CA GLY A 23 45.09 -30.42 -79.98
C GLY A 23 45.00 -31.90 -79.61
N ASP A 24 44.37 -32.70 -80.47
CA ASP A 24 44.34 -34.16 -80.34
C ASP A 24 45.69 -34.75 -80.77
N GLY A 25 46.30 -35.62 -79.95
CA GLY A 25 47.74 -35.90 -80.01
C GLY A 25 48.13 -37.33 -79.64
N LYS A 26 47.53 -38.33 -80.29
CA LYS A 26 47.83 -39.75 -80.05
C LYS A 26 49.30 -40.09 -80.33
N SER A 27 49.98 -40.71 -79.37
CA SER A 27 50.94 -41.78 -79.71
C SER A 27 51.08 -42.83 -78.60
N ARG A 28 50.65 -44.05 -78.96
CA ARG A 28 51.05 -45.37 -78.45
C ARG A 28 51.62 -45.48 -77.03
N ARG A 29 50.84 -46.13 -76.16
CA ARG A 29 51.38 -47.30 -75.42
C ARG A 29 52.03 -48.25 -76.42
N VAL A 30 53.19 -48.80 -76.08
CA VAL A 30 53.53 -50.17 -76.47
C VAL A 30 53.33 -51.00 -75.22
N GLU A 31 52.58 -52.09 -75.35
CA GLU A 31 52.30 -53.02 -74.26
C GLU A 31 53.45 -54.03 -74.17
N VAL A 32 53.84 -54.36 -72.94
CA VAL A 32 54.16 -55.75 -72.59
C VAL A 32 53.27 -56.07 -71.38
N GLU A 33 52.28 -56.92 -71.60
CA GLU A 33 51.37 -57.35 -70.54
C GLU A 33 52.01 -58.38 -69.62
N ARG A 34 51.59 -58.36 -68.35
CA ARG A 34 51.34 -59.52 -67.45
C ARG A 34 52.52 -60.49 -67.20
N SER A 35 52.74 -60.89 -65.96
CA SER A 35 51.74 -61.72 -65.25
C SER A 35 52.13 -61.96 -63.78
N MET A 36 51.10 -62.18 -62.93
CA MET A 36 51.07 -62.83 -61.59
C MET A 36 52.19 -62.50 -60.56
N LEU A 37 51.96 -62.22 -59.26
CA LEU A 37 50.81 -62.14 -58.34
C LEU A 37 51.33 -61.44 -57.03
N PRO A 38 50.54 -61.32 -55.93
CA PRO A 38 49.59 -60.26 -55.61
C PRO A 38 50.15 -59.13 -54.68
N PRO A 39 49.51 -57.95 -54.59
CA PRO A 39 50.03 -56.79 -53.84
C PRO A 39 49.34 -56.52 -52.48
N GLU A 40 49.50 -57.38 -51.47
CA GLU A 40 48.99 -57.12 -50.11
C GLU A 40 50.06 -57.37 -49.03
N LEU A 41 50.39 -56.32 -48.25
CA LEU A 41 51.18 -56.40 -47.00
C LEU A 41 51.10 -55.12 -46.14
N PHE A 42 50.71 -53.97 -46.72
CA PHE A 42 50.47 -52.71 -45.98
C PHE A 42 49.15 -52.03 -46.39
N THR A 43 48.03 -52.72 -46.15
CA THR A 43 46.68 -52.11 -46.21
C THR A 43 46.03 -52.14 -44.83
N LEU A 44 45.68 -50.97 -44.32
CA LEU A 44 44.84 -50.83 -43.12
C LEU A 44 43.41 -51.32 -43.40
N PRO A 45 42.62 -51.69 -42.36
CA PRO A 45 41.22 -52.10 -42.52
C PRO A 45 40.38 -51.10 -43.33
N LYS A 46 39.53 -51.63 -44.23
CA LYS A 46 38.74 -50.85 -45.21
C LYS A 46 37.53 -50.11 -44.59
N THR A 47 37.66 -49.64 -43.35
CA THR A 47 36.66 -48.89 -42.57
C THR A 47 37.02 -47.41 -42.36
N ILE A 48 38.26 -46.99 -42.65
CA ILE A 48 38.78 -45.63 -42.37
C ILE A 48 38.98 -44.79 -43.65
N THR A 49 38.36 -45.19 -44.78
CA THR A 49 38.46 -44.47 -46.08
C THR A 49 37.10 -44.22 -46.73
N ARG A 50 36.22 -43.48 -46.04
CA ARG A 50 35.06 -42.80 -46.64
C ARG A 50 35.05 -41.33 -46.24
N ASP A 51 34.78 -40.45 -47.20
CA ASP A 51 34.58 -39.03 -46.95
C ASP A 51 33.32 -38.83 -46.08
N PRO A 52 33.38 -38.09 -44.95
CA PRO A 52 32.21 -37.83 -44.09
C PRO A 52 31.02 -37.11 -44.76
N ARG A 53 31.18 -36.57 -45.99
CA ARG A 53 30.23 -35.60 -46.56
C ARG A 53 29.04 -36.18 -47.34
N GLU A 54 28.97 -37.49 -47.59
CA GLU A 54 27.88 -38.12 -48.38
C GLU A 54 26.93 -39.04 -47.59
N ILE A 55 26.70 -38.80 -46.30
CA ILE A 55 25.57 -39.40 -45.53
C ILE A 55 24.45 -38.37 -45.24
N MET A 56 24.68 -37.08 -45.51
CA MET A 56 23.65 -36.03 -45.39
C MET A 56 22.77 -35.91 -46.64
N LYS A 57 21.65 -36.67 -46.69
CA LYS A 57 20.43 -36.30 -47.44
C LYS A 57 19.20 -37.13 -47.03
N ARG A 58 18.38 -36.60 -46.10
CA ARG A 58 16.94 -36.88 -46.02
C ARG A 58 16.16 -35.57 -45.88
N LYS A 59 14.89 -35.60 -46.30
CA LYS A 59 14.02 -34.43 -46.54
C LYS A 59 13.28 -33.95 -45.27
N PRO A 60 12.74 -32.71 -45.25
CA PRO A 60 12.35 -32.03 -44.01
C PRO A 60 10.99 -32.47 -43.43
N THR A 61 10.84 -32.35 -42.11
CA THR A 61 9.61 -32.67 -41.37
C THR A 61 9.23 -31.59 -40.35
N THR A 62 8.41 -30.63 -40.80
CA THR A 62 7.28 -29.97 -40.09
C THR A 62 7.40 -29.50 -38.61
N LYS A 63 6.93 -28.27 -38.35
CA LYS A 63 6.88 -27.57 -37.04
C LYS A 63 6.33 -28.35 -35.82
N LYS A 64 5.55 -29.43 -35.98
CA LYS A 64 4.96 -30.19 -34.86
C LYS A 64 5.97 -31.02 -34.03
N ALA A 65 7.25 -31.07 -34.41
CA ALA A 65 8.29 -31.72 -33.61
C ALA A 65 8.78 -30.87 -32.41
N GLN A 66 8.72 -29.54 -32.51
CA GLN A 66 9.33 -28.64 -31.51
C GLN A 66 8.46 -28.49 -30.25
N GLU A 67 7.12 -28.48 -30.38
CA GLU A 67 6.19 -28.38 -29.26
C GLU A 67 6.23 -29.63 -28.35
N LYS A 68 6.41 -30.83 -28.92
CA LYS A 68 6.54 -32.07 -28.13
C LYS A 68 7.84 -32.15 -27.33
N ALA A 69 8.92 -31.52 -27.80
CA ALA A 69 10.17 -31.41 -27.05
C ALA A 69 10.07 -30.41 -25.88
N ALA A 70 9.35 -29.30 -26.08
CA ALA A 70 9.07 -28.32 -25.02
C ALA A 70 8.22 -28.92 -23.89
N LEU A 71 7.13 -29.64 -24.23
CA LEU A 71 6.25 -30.25 -23.23
C LEU A 71 6.93 -31.39 -22.43
N ALA A 72 7.91 -32.08 -23.02
CA ALA A 72 8.75 -33.05 -22.30
C ALA A 72 9.63 -32.35 -21.25
N LYS A 73 10.36 -31.29 -21.64
CA LYS A 73 11.18 -30.49 -20.70
C LYS A 73 10.36 -29.78 -19.62
N ALA A 74 9.13 -29.38 -19.91
CA ALA A 74 8.23 -28.81 -18.91
C ALA A 74 7.88 -29.84 -17.80
N LYS A 75 7.54 -31.08 -18.17
CA LYS A 75 7.27 -32.15 -17.19
C LYS A 75 8.53 -32.63 -16.45
N GLU A 76 9.70 -32.53 -17.07
CA GLU A 76 10.98 -32.80 -16.42
C GLU A 76 11.35 -31.73 -15.38
N ALA A 77 10.92 -30.47 -15.57
CA ALA A 77 11.04 -29.41 -14.57
C ALA A 77 10.03 -29.59 -13.41
N GLU A 78 8.76 -29.91 -13.71
CA GLU A 78 7.72 -30.14 -12.71
C GLU A 78 8.00 -31.37 -11.82
N ALA A 79 8.71 -32.38 -12.36
CA ALA A 79 9.16 -33.54 -11.60
C ALA A 79 10.27 -33.24 -10.56
N LYS A 80 10.90 -32.06 -10.58
CA LYS A 80 11.99 -31.69 -9.65
C LYS A 80 11.52 -31.09 -8.31
N LEU A 81 10.22 -31.10 -8.01
CA LEU A 81 9.70 -30.76 -6.67
C LEU A 81 8.91 -31.91 -6.04
N ARG A 82 9.59 -33.00 -5.66
CA ARG A 82 9.07 -33.93 -4.64
C ARG A 82 10.17 -34.73 -3.92
N SER A 83 10.20 -34.57 -2.61
CA SER A 83 10.68 -35.54 -1.60
C SER A 83 12.18 -35.84 -1.49
N TYR A 84 12.82 -35.14 -0.54
CA TYR A 84 14.03 -35.52 0.18
C TYR A 84 14.02 -36.99 0.70
N THR A 85 12.83 -37.57 0.92
CA THR A 85 12.62 -38.95 1.37
C THR A 85 13.01 -40.01 0.33
N ALA A 86 13.14 -39.66 -0.96
CA ALA A 86 13.61 -40.59 -1.99
C ALA A 86 15.12 -40.90 -1.84
N LEU A 87 15.95 -39.87 -1.78
CA LEU A 87 17.41 -39.97 -1.57
C LEU A 87 17.77 -40.63 -0.23
N ARG A 88 16.92 -40.47 0.79
CA ARG A 88 17.05 -41.20 2.06
C ARG A 88 16.86 -42.71 1.88
N LYS A 89 15.94 -43.13 1.01
CA LYS A 89 15.60 -44.54 0.79
C LYS A 89 16.73 -45.29 0.09
N GLU A 90 17.34 -44.70 -0.93
CA GLU A 90 18.50 -45.28 -1.62
C GLU A 90 19.71 -45.43 -0.67
N ARG A 91 19.95 -44.45 0.22
CA ARG A 91 21.00 -44.54 1.25
C ARG A 91 20.74 -45.65 2.28
N GLU A 92 19.49 -45.91 2.64
CA GLU A 92 19.11 -47.04 3.51
C GLU A 92 19.22 -48.41 2.80
N GLU A 93 18.87 -48.50 1.51
CA GLU A 93 19.04 -49.73 0.71
C GLU A 93 20.52 -50.06 0.43
N PHE A 94 21.35 -49.04 0.19
CA PHE A 94 22.81 -49.19 0.06
C PHE A 94 23.44 -49.69 1.37
N ARG A 95 23.05 -49.12 2.53
CA ARG A 95 23.46 -49.63 3.85
C ARG A 95 22.98 -51.07 4.10
N LYS A 96 21.75 -51.43 3.70
CA LYS A 96 21.25 -52.81 3.82
C LYS A 96 22.06 -53.81 2.97
N ARG A 97 22.43 -53.43 1.74
CA ARG A 97 23.32 -54.26 0.88
C ARG A 97 24.71 -54.46 1.50
N LEU A 98 25.32 -53.40 2.03
CA LEU A 98 26.63 -53.49 2.72
C LEU A 98 26.58 -54.39 3.96
N VAL A 99 25.55 -54.26 4.80
CA VAL A 99 25.39 -55.13 5.99
C VAL A 99 25.12 -56.59 5.58
N GLN A 100 24.36 -56.83 4.51
CA GLN A 100 24.14 -58.19 3.98
C GLN A 100 25.41 -58.83 3.40
N LEU A 101 26.33 -58.04 2.84
CA LEU A 101 27.62 -58.52 2.30
C LEU A 101 28.66 -58.86 3.39
N ILE A 102 28.57 -58.24 4.57
CA ILE A 102 29.55 -58.40 5.66
C ILE A 102 29.19 -59.57 6.61
N VAL A 103 27.92 -60.01 6.63
CA VAL A 103 27.38 -60.93 7.66
C VAL A 103 27.13 -62.37 7.14
N LYS A 104 27.78 -62.77 6.04
CA LYS A 104 27.76 -64.18 5.57
C LYS A 104 29.16 -64.76 5.30
N LYS A 105 29.74 -65.33 6.35
CA LYS A 105 30.56 -66.55 6.24
C LYS A 105 29.66 -67.76 6.52
N GLU A 106 30.11 -68.95 6.12
CA GLU A 106 29.38 -70.24 6.24
C GLU A 106 28.05 -70.34 5.48
N LYS A 107 28.05 -71.08 4.36
CA LYS A 107 27.65 -72.50 4.44
C LYS A 107 27.88 -73.29 3.14
N GLU A 108 28.43 -74.48 3.32
CA GLU A 108 28.33 -75.65 2.43
C GLU A 108 26.88 -76.21 2.54
N GLU A 109 26.35 -77.12 1.70
CA GLU A 109 26.94 -77.96 0.66
C GLU A 109 25.84 -78.50 -0.29
N THR A 110 26.22 -79.10 -1.43
CA THR A 110 25.39 -79.94 -2.35
C THR A 110 24.19 -79.25 -3.05
N GLY A 111 23.76 -79.62 -4.26
CA GLY A 111 24.18 -80.63 -5.25
C GLY A 111 22.97 -80.87 -6.19
N THR A 112 23.05 -81.41 -7.41
CA THR A 112 24.14 -81.75 -8.36
C THR A 112 23.57 -81.46 -9.77
N ASN A 113 24.27 -81.46 -10.90
CA ASN A 113 25.65 -81.86 -11.29
C ASN A 113 26.09 -80.86 -12.41
N LEU A 114 27.15 -80.96 -13.23
CA LEU A 114 28.04 -82.04 -13.68
C LEU A 114 29.52 -81.60 -13.66
N PHE A 115 30.40 -82.59 -13.56
CA PHE A 115 31.84 -82.66 -13.90
C PHE A 115 32.61 -81.41 -14.40
N PRO A 116 33.68 -81.01 -13.68
CA PRO A 116 34.81 -80.27 -14.25
C PRO A 116 35.57 -81.10 -15.30
N THR A 117 36.30 -80.42 -16.19
CA THR A 117 37.20 -81.05 -17.16
C THR A 117 38.49 -81.57 -16.50
N ALA A 118 39.24 -82.42 -17.20
CA ALA A 118 40.50 -82.98 -16.70
C ALA A 118 41.52 -81.88 -16.37
N ASP A 119 41.69 -80.93 -17.29
CA ASP A 119 42.57 -79.77 -17.19
C ASP A 119 42.25 -78.91 -15.95
N GLU A 120 40.97 -78.73 -15.62
CA GLU A 120 40.52 -78.00 -14.42
C GLU A 120 40.85 -78.75 -13.13
N MET A 121 40.77 -80.09 -13.13
CA MET A 121 41.19 -80.91 -11.98
C MET A 121 42.71 -80.90 -11.80
N GLU A 122 43.50 -80.92 -12.88
CA GLU A 122 44.95 -80.78 -12.81
C GLU A 122 45.36 -79.38 -12.33
N LEU A 123 44.70 -78.32 -12.81
CA LEU A 123 44.95 -76.94 -12.36
C LEU A 123 44.65 -76.75 -10.86
N LEU A 124 43.52 -77.27 -10.38
CA LEU A 124 43.17 -77.24 -8.95
C LEU A 124 44.18 -78.03 -8.11
N ARG A 125 44.65 -79.19 -8.60
CA ARG A 125 45.66 -80.02 -7.94
C ARG A 125 47.04 -79.34 -7.92
N TYR A 126 47.41 -78.64 -8.98
CA TYR A 126 48.63 -77.83 -9.08
C TYR A 126 48.65 -76.71 -8.03
N TYR A 127 47.57 -75.92 -7.95
CA TYR A 127 47.43 -74.88 -6.92
C TYR A 127 47.45 -75.45 -5.50
N TYR A 128 46.81 -76.62 -5.27
CA TYR A 128 46.85 -77.30 -3.97
C TYR A 128 48.28 -77.67 -3.55
N TYR A 129 49.10 -78.21 -4.46
CA TYR A 129 50.50 -78.54 -4.15
C TYR A 129 51.36 -77.30 -3.85
N ILE A 130 51.13 -76.16 -4.51
CA ILE A 130 51.86 -74.92 -4.21
C ILE A 130 51.49 -74.40 -2.80
N HIS A 131 50.21 -74.34 -2.45
CA HIS A 131 49.79 -73.79 -1.15
C HIS A 131 50.01 -74.74 0.03
N HIS A 132 49.82 -76.05 -0.16
CA HIS A 132 49.80 -77.05 0.94
C HIS A 132 50.77 -78.23 0.78
N GLY A 133 51.42 -78.39 -0.38
CA GLY A 133 52.34 -79.51 -0.64
C GLY A 133 53.79 -79.27 -0.25
N ILE A 134 54.20 -78.01 -0.04
CA ILE A 134 55.58 -77.64 0.35
C ILE A 134 55.57 -76.88 1.68
N ASP A 135 56.19 -77.49 2.69
CA ASP A 135 56.40 -76.89 4.01
C ASP A 135 57.42 -75.73 3.93
N THR A 136 57.13 -74.63 4.63
CA THR A 136 57.95 -73.40 4.59
C THR A 136 59.29 -73.57 5.29
N ILE A 137 59.44 -74.58 6.15
CA ILE A 137 60.68 -74.89 6.89
C ILE A 137 61.85 -75.27 5.95
N HIS A 138 61.56 -75.77 4.74
CA HIS A 138 62.58 -76.26 3.80
C HIS A 138 62.84 -75.34 2.61
N ILE A 139 62.36 -74.10 2.66
CA ILE A 139 62.54 -73.10 1.61
C ILE A 139 63.63 -72.12 2.03
N ALA A 140 64.59 -71.85 1.15
CA ALA A 140 65.60 -70.82 1.41
C ALA A 140 64.93 -69.43 1.48
N PRO A 141 65.06 -68.69 2.59
CA PRO A 141 64.58 -67.31 2.66
C PRO A 141 65.43 -66.40 1.76
N ILE A 142 64.89 -65.23 1.39
CA ILE A 142 65.61 -64.23 0.60
C ILE A 142 66.93 -63.82 1.30
N GLU A 143 68.02 -63.69 0.54
CA GLU A 143 69.29 -63.26 1.12
C GLU A 143 69.20 -61.83 1.65
N ARG A 144 69.77 -61.58 2.83
CA ARG A 144 69.81 -60.22 3.41
C ARG A 144 70.52 -59.21 2.52
N SER A 145 71.59 -59.64 1.85
CA SER A 145 72.31 -58.89 0.81
C SER A 145 71.38 -58.29 -0.26
N TRP A 146 70.30 -58.99 -0.64
CA TRP A 146 69.37 -58.51 -1.67
C TRP A 146 68.37 -57.51 -1.09
N LEU A 147 67.92 -57.72 0.16
CA LEU A 147 67.10 -56.74 0.89
C LEU A 147 67.88 -55.45 1.16
N ASP A 148 69.14 -55.56 1.59
CA ASP A 148 70.03 -54.43 1.82
C ASP A 148 70.20 -53.59 0.54
N HIS A 149 70.41 -54.25 -0.61
CA HIS A 149 70.52 -53.57 -1.91
C HIS A 149 69.19 -52.94 -2.38
N VAL A 150 68.04 -53.55 -2.09
CA VAL A 150 66.72 -52.93 -2.30
C VAL A 150 66.54 -51.71 -1.41
N PHE A 151 66.94 -51.77 -0.14
CA PHE A 151 66.90 -50.61 0.75
C PHE A 151 67.85 -49.50 0.31
N GLU A 152 69.03 -49.81 -0.23
CA GLU A 152 69.95 -48.83 -0.82
C GLU A 152 69.28 -48.02 -1.94
N LEU A 153 68.44 -48.63 -2.77
CA LEU A 153 67.68 -47.98 -3.84
C LEU A 153 66.50 -47.11 -3.33
N VAL A 154 66.03 -47.30 -2.09
CA VAL A 154 64.97 -46.48 -1.49
C VAL A 154 65.55 -45.17 -0.93
N PRO A 155 65.03 -43.97 -1.30
CA PRO A 155 65.49 -42.69 -0.76
C PRO A 155 65.37 -42.58 0.77
N GLU A 156 66.36 -41.97 1.43
CA GLU A 156 66.44 -41.88 2.90
C GLU A 156 65.18 -41.30 3.58
N LYS A 157 64.50 -40.37 2.93
CA LYS A 157 63.25 -39.75 3.44
C LYS A 157 62.15 -40.81 3.65
N LEU A 158 62.09 -41.84 2.81
CA LEU A 158 61.09 -42.91 2.88
C LEU A 158 61.51 -44.04 3.84
N ARG A 159 62.82 -44.29 4.01
CA ARG A 159 63.34 -45.26 4.99
C ARG A 159 62.92 -44.94 6.43
N LYS A 160 62.51 -43.69 6.73
CA LYS A 160 62.01 -43.26 8.04
C LYS A 160 60.58 -43.74 8.36
N GLN A 161 59.81 -44.22 7.38
CA GLN A 161 58.48 -44.79 7.61
C GLN A 161 58.57 -46.31 7.88
N THR A 162 59.14 -46.69 9.02
CA THR A 162 59.43 -48.09 9.37
C THR A 162 58.25 -49.03 9.17
N LYS A 163 57.06 -48.72 9.71
CA LYS A 163 55.86 -49.59 9.56
C LYS A 163 55.47 -49.89 8.11
N SER A 164 55.58 -48.89 7.21
CA SER A 164 55.25 -49.08 5.79
C SER A 164 56.32 -49.91 5.09
N LEU A 165 57.60 -49.66 5.42
CA LEU A 165 58.74 -50.40 4.89
C LEU A 165 58.75 -51.87 5.37
N GLU A 166 58.44 -52.11 6.65
CA GLU A 166 58.26 -53.44 7.25
C GLU A 166 57.17 -54.24 6.53
N LYS A 167 56.00 -53.63 6.27
CA LYS A 167 54.91 -54.30 5.54
C LYS A 167 55.29 -54.64 4.09
N LEU A 168 55.89 -53.70 3.36
CA LEU A 168 56.35 -53.96 1.99
C LEU A 168 57.48 -55.00 1.94
N THR A 169 58.35 -55.02 2.95
CA THR A 169 59.40 -56.06 3.09
C THR A 169 58.78 -57.44 3.34
N ALA A 170 57.71 -57.53 4.13
CA ALA A 170 56.97 -58.78 4.34
C ALA A 170 56.27 -59.26 3.06
N GLU A 171 55.59 -58.36 2.33
CA GLU A 171 54.98 -58.67 1.02
C GLU A 171 56.03 -59.18 0.01
N MET A 172 57.19 -58.53 -0.08
CA MET A 172 58.30 -59.01 -0.92
C MET A 172 58.86 -60.38 -0.50
N GLN A 173 58.88 -60.69 0.81
CA GLN A 173 59.31 -62.01 1.31
C GLN A 173 58.27 -63.10 1.02
N GLU A 174 56.98 -62.78 1.10
CA GLU A 174 55.88 -63.69 0.78
C GLU A 174 55.83 -63.99 -0.73
N ASP A 175 55.94 -62.97 -1.59
CA ASP A 175 56.02 -63.14 -3.05
C ASP A 175 57.25 -63.96 -3.47
N PHE A 176 58.42 -63.71 -2.86
CA PHE A 176 59.63 -64.51 -3.12
C PHE A 176 59.42 -65.97 -2.70
N MET A 177 58.87 -66.22 -1.51
CA MET A 177 58.59 -67.57 -1.02
C MET A 177 57.57 -68.30 -1.92
N MET A 178 56.52 -67.62 -2.37
CA MET A 178 55.53 -68.15 -3.29
C MET A 178 56.12 -68.45 -4.67
N GLY A 179 57.01 -67.58 -5.17
CA GLY A 179 57.78 -67.80 -6.39
C GLY A 179 58.69 -69.03 -6.31
N VAL A 180 59.39 -69.23 -5.19
CA VAL A 180 60.22 -70.42 -4.95
C VAL A 180 59.36 -71.67 -4.81
N LYS A 181 58.26 -71.64 -4.06
CA LYS A 181 57.28 -72.77 -3.98
C LYS A 181 56.82 -73.19 -5.37
N LYS A 182 56.39 -72.23 -6.19
CA LYS A 182 55.98 -72.47 -7.57
C LYS A 182 57.13 -73.09 -8.38
N ALA A 183 58.33 -72.51 -8.33
CA ALA A 183 59.48 -73.05 -9.06
C ALA A 183 59.88 -74.47 -8.63
N THR A 184 59.69 -74.83 -7.35
CA THR A 184 59.89 -76.20 -6.86
C THR A 184 58.80 -77.15 -7.36
N VAL A 185 57.53 -76.75 -7.38
CA VAL A 185 56.45 -77.55 -7.99
C VAL A 185 56.67 -77.70 -9.50
N ASP A 186 57.01 -76.63 -10.21
CA ASP A 186 57.35 -76.60 -11.64
C ASP A 186 58.62 -77.40 -12.00
N PHE A 187 59.44 -77.77 -11.01
CA PHE A 187 60.60 -78.65 -11.15
C PHE A 187 60.25 -80.12 -10.86
N VAL A 188 59.47 -80.37 -9.80
CA VAL A 188 59.05 -81.73 -9.39
C VAL A 188 58.01 -82.34 -10.34
N LEU A 189 57.22 -81.51 -11.03
CA LEU A 189 56.23 -81.97 -12.03
C LEU A 189 56.80 -82.16 -13.46
N ARG A 190 58.12 -82.09 -13.66
CA ARG A 190 58.74 -82.32 -14.98
C ARG A 190 58.99 -83.80 -15.25
N ASP A 191 58.66 -84.21 -16.48
CA ASP A 191 59.02 -85.52 -17.02
C ASP A 191 60.56 -85.65 -17.13
N PRO A 192 61.19 -86.71 -16.58
CA PRO A 192 62.63 -86.90 -16.61
C PRO A 192 63.31 -86.92 -17.99
N ASN A 193 62.57 -86.95 -19.10
CA ASN A 193 63.11 -86.93 -20.46
C ASN A 193 63.29 -85.53 -21.10
N ASP A 194 62.83 -84.43 -20.50
CA ASP A 194 62.90 -83.09 -21.13
C ASP A 194 64.27 -82.40 -20.98
N THR A 195 65.29 -82.92 -21.68
CA THR A 195 66.66 -82.40 -21.68
C THR A 195 66.81 -81.19 -22.62
N GLY A 196 66.35 -80.01 -22.20
CA GLY A 196 66.10 -78.87 -23.09
C GLY A 196 66.59 -77.46 -22.69
N ILE A 197 67.61 -77.28 -21.83
CA ILE A 197 68.10 -75.92 -21.51
C ILE A 197 68.87 -75.32 -22.70
N GLN A 198 68.25 -74.36 -23.42
CA GLN A 198 68.95 -73.41 -24.29
C GLN A 198 68.46 -71.95 -24.08
N PRO A 199 69.31 -70.93 -24.33
CA PRO A 199 68.92 -69.53 -24.21
C PRO A 199 67.91 -69.09 -25.29
N PHE A 200 66.97 -68.21 -24.90
CA PHE A 200 65.91 -67.68 -25.78
C PHE A 200 66.44 -66.66 -26.81
N ASP A 201 66.94 -67.11 -27.98
CA ASP A 201 67.15 -66.23 -29.16
C ASP A 201 65.87 -66.14 -30.02
N ILE A 202 65.09 -65.06 -29.84
CA ILE A 202 63.80 -64.89 -30.52
C ILE A 202 64.00 -64.47 -31.99
N ARG A 203 63.99 -65.46 -32.88
CA ARG A 203 63.95 -65.29 -34.34
C ARG A 203 62.51 -65.28 -34.85
N THR A 204 61.89 -64.11 -34.89
CA THR A 204 60.60 -63.91 -35.58
C THR A 204 60.74 -64.04 -37.11
N PRO A 205 59.67 -64.36 -37.86
CA PRO A 205 59.71 -64.40 -39.33
C PRO A 205 60.25 -63.10 -39.97
N LEU A 206 59.89 -61.94 -39.41
CA LEU A 206 60.39 -60.62 -39.81
C LEU A 206 61.93 -60.48 -39.71
N ARG A 207 62.59 -61.22 -38.80
CA ARG A 207 64.07 -61.25 -38.70
C ARG A 207 64.73 -62.14 -39.75
N ALA A 208 63.99 -63.07 -40.38
CA ALA A 208 64.51 -63.90 -41.47
C ALA A 208 64.59 -63.14 -42.82
N GLU A 209 63.77 -62.10 -43.01
CA GLU A 209 63.77 -61.28 -44.24
C GLU A 209 64.92 -60.24 -44.28
N LEU A 210 65.42 -59.81 -43.11
CA LEU A 210 66.44 -58.76 -42.99
C LEU A 210 67.70 -58.97 -43.86
N PRO A 211 68.30 -60.18 -43.94
CA PRO A 211 69.48 -60.44 -44.80
C PRO A 211 69.20 -60.32 -46.30
N MET A 212 67.94 -60.44 -46.71
CA MET A 212 67.51 -60.32 -48.10
C MET A 212 67.21 -58.86 -48.46
N LEU A 213 66.48 -58.16 -47.57
CA LEU A 213 66.17 -56.73 -47.70
C LEU A 213 67.43 -55.85 -47.68
N THR A 214 68.41 -56.16 -46.83
CA THR A 214 69.65 -55.37 -46.71
C THR A 214 70.50 -55.30 -47.98
N LYS A 215 70.42 -56.30 -48.88
CA LYS A 215 71.07 -56.22 -50.21
C LYS A 215 70.30 -55.29 -51.16
N LEU A 216 68.98 -55.39 -51.19
CA LEU A 216 68.12 -54.57 -52.05
C LEU A 216 68.12 -53.09 -51.64
N TRP A 217 68.12 -52.82 -50.33
CA TRP A 217 67.97 -51.47 -49.79
C TRP A 217 69.29 -50.70 -49.63
N ARG A 218 70.46 -51.33 -49.82
CA ARG A 218 71.77 -50.67 -49.57
C ARG A 218 71.97 -49.40 -50.41
N THR A 219 71.64 -49.44 -51.70
CA THR A 219 71.69 -48.28 -52.60
C THR A 219 70.64 -47.22 -52.24
N ALA A 220 69.42 -47.63 -51.91
CA ALA A 220 68.37 -46.71 -51.45
C ALA A 220 68.76 -46.03 -50.13
N TYR A 221 69.40 -46.77 -49.21
CA TYR A 221 69.96 -46.29 -47.95
C TYR A 221 71.11 -45.31 -48.19
N ASP A 222 72.10 -45.63 -49.02
CA ASP A 222 73.23 -44.72 -49.28
C ASP A 222 72.81 -43.44 -50.01
N VAL A 223 71.83 -43.52 -50.93
CA VAL A 223 71.21 -42.34 -51.55
C VAL A 223 70.45 -41.52 -50.52
N SER A 224 69.65 -42.17 -49.67
CA SER A 224 68.87 -41.50 -48.61
C SER A 224 69.77 -40.89 -47.53
N ARG A 225 70.85 -41.56 -47.13
CA ARG A 225 71.86 -41.08 -46.19
C ARG A 225 72.61 -39.88 -46.75
N LYS A 226 73.01 -39.90 -48.03
CA LYS A 226 73.55 -38.72 -48.73
C LYS A 226 72.53 -37.58 -48.85
N LYS A 227 71.24 -37.89 -49.03
CA LYS A 227 70.14 -36.91 -49.06
C LYS A 227 69.86 -36.31 -47.67
N ILE A 228 69.94 -37.10 -46.60
CA ILE A 228 69.80 -36.65 -45.20
C ILE A 228 70.99 -35.77 -44.82
N LEU A 229 72.23 -36.25 -44.97
CA LEU A 229 73.45 -35.48 -44.63
C LEU A 229 73.58 -34.15 -45.41
N ARG A 230 73.00 -34.05 -46.61
CA ARG A 230 72.99 -32.80 -47.40
C ARG A 230 71.89 -31.80 -47.01
N ASN A 231 70.83 -32.24 -46.33
CA ASN A 231 69.61 -31.44 -46.12
C ASN A 231 69.20 -31.27 -44.66
N LEU A 232 69.50 -32.22 -43.77
CA LEU A 232 69.04 -32.24 -42.38
C LEU A 232 69.98 -31.50 -41.43
N HIS A 233 71.22 -31.21 -41.85
CA HIS A 233 72.21 -30.37 -41.16
C HIS A 233 72.61 -30.75 -39.71
N THR A 234 72.06 -31.80 -39.11
CA THR A 234 72.17 -32.21 -37.69
C THR A 234 73.58 -32.35 -37.12
N VAL A 235 74.62 -32.52 -37.94
CA VAL A 235 76.02 -32.65 -37.52
C VAL A 235 76.77 -31.30 -37.52
N ASN A 236 76.07 -30.17 -37.70
CA ASN A 236 76.68 -28.84 -37.63
C ASN A 236 76.93 -28.44 -36.15
N PRO A 237 78.18 -28.11 -35.74
CA PRO A 237 78.49 -27.67 -34.38
C PRO A 237 77.64 -26.50 -33.85
N LEU A 238 77.12 -25.63 -34.73
CA LEU A 238 76.26 -24.52 -34.32
C LEU A 238 74.92 -24.99 -33.75
N LEU A 239 74.34 -26.09 -34.27
CA LEU A 239 73.09 -26.64 -33.75
C LEU A 239 73.29 -27.27 -32.36
N ALA A 240 74.43 -27.92 -32.14
CA ALA A 240 74.82 -28.43 -30.83
C ALA A 240 75.02 -27.29 -29.81
N GLN A 241 75.56 -26.14 -30.23
CA GLN A 241 75.72 -24.96 -29.37
C GLN A 241 74.38 -24.30 -28.99
N ILE A 242 73.38 -24.31 -29.86
CA ILE A 242 72.01 -23.84 -29.52
C ILE A 242 71.37 -24.73 -28.45
N LEU A 243 71.57 -26.06 -28.55
CA LEU A 243 71.07 -27.02 -27.56
C LEU A 243 71.82 -26.88 -26.22
N ASP A 244 73.15 -26.82 -26.24
CA ASP A 244 73.99 -26.65 -25.05
C ASP A 244 73.69 -25.33 -24.31
N LEU A 245 73.50 -24.22 -25.03
CA LEU A 245 73.08 -22.94 -24.48
C LEU A 245 71.74 -23.04 -23.75
N TRP A 246 70.74 -23.68 -24.37
CA TRP A 246 69.42 -23.87 -23.77
C TRP A 246 69.48 -24.76 -22.53
N HIS A 247 70.14 -25.91 -22.61
CA HIS A 247 70.23 -26.84 -21.48
C HIS A 247 70.95 -26.25 -20.26
N LYS A 248 71.91 -25.33 -20.47
CA LYS A 248 72.65 -24.66 -19.38
C LYS A 248 71.95 -23.44 -18.77
N HIS A 249 71.25 -22.64 -19.56
CA HIS A 249 70.78 -21.31 -19.12
C HIS A 249 69.25 -21.13 -19.16
N PHE A 250 68.51 -21.95 -19.91
CA PHE A 250 67.07 -21.73 -20.17
C PHE A 250 66.18 -22.96 -19.87
N SER A 251 66.76 -24.13 -19.62
CA SER A 251 66.03 -25.38 -19.31
C SER A 251 65.15 -25.33 -18.05
N ASN A 252 65.62 -24.62 -17.03
CA ASN A 252 64.91 -24.42 -15.75
C ASN A 252 63.95 -23.22 -15.78
N MET A 253 63.91 -22.47 -16.88
CA MET A 253 63.00 -21.34 -17.06
C MET A 253 61.54 -21.83 -17.14
N ARG A 254 60.61 -20.97 -16.71
CA ARG A 254 59.16 -21.13 -16.86
C ARG A 254 58.52 -19.81 -17.26
N LEU A 255 57.33 -19.89 -17.84
CA LEU A 255 56.50 -18.73 -18.17
C LEU A 255 55.79 -18.19 -16.92
N VAL A 256 55.35 -19.09 -16.03
CA VAL A 256 54.87 -18.78 -14.68
C VAL A 256 55.79 -19.50 -13.70
N ASP A 257 56.46 -18.77 -12.81
CA ASP A 257 57.18 -19.40 -11.70
C ASP A 257 56.19 -19.75 -10.60
N VAL A 258 55.96 -21.05 -10.41
CA VAL A 258 55.11 -21.61 -9.36
C VAL A 258 55.70 -21.36 -7.97
N LYS A 259 57.03 -21.27 -7.84
CA LYS A 259 57.70 -21.17 -6.53
C LYS A 259 57.49 -19.82 -5.87
N THR A 260 57.33 -18.75 -6.65
CA THR A 260 57.01 -17.40 -6.14
C THR A 260 55.51 -17.17 -5.93
N LEU A 261 54.66 -18.13 -6.32
CA LEU A 261 53.23 -18.19 -6.01
C LEU A 261 52.97 -19.04 -4.76
N ALA A 262 53.77 -20.10 -4.56
CA ALA A 262 53.74 -21.00 -3.40
C ALA A 262 54.48 -20.46 -2.15
N THR A 263 54.99 -19.22 -2.17
CA THR A 263 55.66 -18.55 -1.04
C THR A 263 54.72 -17.70 -0.17
N SER A 264 53.41 -17.71 -0.44
CA SER A 264 52.42 -16.99 0.35
C SER A 264 51.88 -17.89 1.47
N ASP A 265 52.08 -17.47 2.73
CA ASP A 265 51.54 -18.18 3.92
C ASP A 265 50.03 -17.97 4.13
N SER A 266 49.38 -17.14 3.29
CA SER A 266 47.94 -16.84 3.32
C SER A 266 47.26 -17.17 1.99
N ALA A 267 45.93 -17.26 2.00
CA ALA A 267 45.12 -17.32 0.79
C ALA A 267 45.43 -16.14 -0.16
N LEU A 268 45.19 -16.35 -1.45
CA LEU A 268 45.54 -15.41 -2.52
C LEU A 268 44.31 -14.61 -2.99
N GLU A 269 44.44 -13.29 -3.12
CA GLU A 269 43.49 -12.50 -3.89
C GLU A 269 43.57 -12.87 -5.39
N LEU A 270 42.42 -13.14 -6.03
CA LEU A 270 42.35 -13.55 -7.44
C LEU A 270 42.97 -12.53 -8.42
N ILE A 271 42.79 -11.23 -8.18
CA ILE A 271 43.17 -10.18 -9.14
C ILE A 271 44.68 -9.88 -9.09
N PRO A 272 45.33 -9.72 -7.92
CA PRO A 272 46.78 -9.77 -7.79
C PRO A 272 47.40 -11.04 -8.33
N PHE A 273 46.83 -12.23 -8.04
CA PHE A 273 47.33 -13.51 -8.57
C PHE A 273 47.38 -13.53 -10.10
N GLY A 274 46.27 -13.16 -10.77
CA GLY A 274 46.24 -13.07 -12.23
C GLY A 274 47.28 -12.10 -12.78
N LYS A 275 47.38 -10.89 -12.19
CA LYS A 275 48.40 -9.89 -12.58
C LYS A 275 49.83 -10.39 -12.38
N GLN A 276 50.10 -11.14 -11.32
CA GLN A 276 51.42 -11.72 -11.05
C GLN A 276 51.77 -12.81 -12.07
N ALA A 277 50.81 -13.67 -12.45
CA ALA A 277 51.00 -14.65 -13.51
C ALA A 277 51.31 -13.97 -14.86
N THR A 278 50.52 -12.97 -15.28
CA THR A 278 50.78 -12.17 -16.49
C THR A 278 52.16 -11.48 -16.43
N ALA A 279 52.56 -10.97 -15.26
CA ALA A 279 53.86 -10.32 -15.07
C ALA A 279 55.03 -11.31 -15.16
N HIS A 280 54.90 -12.53 -14.64
CA HIS A 280 55.87 -13.61 -14.85
C HIS A 280 56.00 -13.94 -16.36
N ILE A 281 54.87 -14.03 -17.07
CA ILE A 281 54.82 -14.36 -18.50
C ILE A 281 55.50 -13.27 -19.34
N GLU A 282 55.20 -11.99 -19.12
CA GLU A 282 55.85 -10.88 -19.81
C GLU A 282 57.34 -10.73 -19.43
N HIS A 283 57.73 -11.03 -18.19
CA HIS A 283 59.15 -11.09 -17.81
C HIS A 283 59.89 -12.20 -18.57
N ALA A 284 59.31 -13.40 -18.62
CA ALA A 284 59.86 -14.55 -19.34
C ALA A 284 59.98 -14.25 -20.86
N LYS A 285 58.92 -13.72 -21.46
CA LYS A 285 58.87 -13.25 -22.85
C LYS A 285 59.94 -12.18 -23.14
N LYS A 286 60.12 -11.20 -22.25
CA LYS A 286 61.17 -10.19 -22.35
C LYS A 286 62.57 -10.82 -22.31
N HIS A 287 62.84 -11.72 -21.37
CA HIS A 287 64.11 -12.45 -21.25
C HIS A 287 64.44 -13.29 -22.50
N LEU A 288 63.44 -13.93 -23.12
CA LEU A 288 63.60 -14.61 -24.40
C LEU A 288 64.00 -13.65 -25.54
N VAL A 289 63.45 -12.42 -25.55
CA VAL A 289 63.75 -11.40 -26.56
C VAL A 289 65.08 -10.68 -26.32
N SER A 290 65.47 -10.44 -25.07
CA SER A 290 66.67 -9.67 -24.71
C SER A 290 67.94 -10.51 -24.53
N GLU A 291 67.84 -11.78 -24.14
CA GLU A 291 69.01 -12.60 -23.81
C GLU A 291 69.09 -13.89 -24.65
N TRP A 292 68.01 -14.66 -24.77
CA TRP A 292 68.03 -15.90 -25.57
C TRP A 292 68.26 -15.63 -27.07
N LEU A 293 67.42 -14.78 -27.70
CA LEU A 293 67.57 -14.45 -29.12
C LEU A 293 68.94 -13.81 -29.45
N PRO A 294 69.45 -12.80 -28.70
CA PRO A 294 70.76 -12.21 -29.00
C PRO A 294 71.94 -13.15 -28.72
N SER A 295 71.84 -14.05 -27.73
CA SER A 295 72.88 -15.06 -27.50
C SER A 295 72.96 -16.08 -28.65
N ILE A 296 71.81 -16.47 -29.23
CA ILE A 296 71.78 -17.26 -30.46
C ILE A 296 72.36 -16.45 -31.63
N GLN A 297 72.04 -15.17 -31.79
CA GLN A 297 72.67 -14.32 -32.81
C GLN A 297 74.20 -14.27 -32.65
N ALA A 298 74.73 -14.17 -31.42
CA ALA A 298 76.17 -14.18 -31.15
C ALA A 298 76.84 -15.50 -31.57
N ILE A 299 76.21 -16.65 -31.30
CA ILE A 299 76.67 -17.97 -31.80
C ILE A 299 76.78 -17.96 -33.33
N PHE A 300 75.79 -17.41 -34.04
CA PHE A 300 75.80 -17.39 -35.51
C PHE A 300 76.80 -16.39 -36.08
N VAL A 301 77.00 -15.23 -35.45
CA VAL A 301 78.07 -14.28 -35.82
C VAL A 301 79.45 -14.93 -35.65
N GLN A 302 79.67 -15.71 -34.58
CA GLN A 302 80.92 -16.45 -34.39
C GLN A 302 81.07 -17.63 -35.38
N GLY A 303 79.98 -18.33 -35.68
CA GLY A 303 79.93 -19.42 -36.66
C GLY A 303 80.17 -18.97 -38.09
N SER A 304 79.67 -17.79 -38.46
CA SER A 304 79.92 -17.14 -39.76
C SER A 304 81.42 -16.90 -39.98
N LYS A 305 82.10 -16.29 -38.99
CA LYS A 305 83.56 -16.09 -38.99
C LYS A 305 84.35 -17.40 -39.12
N LYS A 306 83.80 -18.53 -38.65
CA LYS A 306 84.38 -19.88 -38.74
C LYS A 306 83.98 -20.64 -40.02
N LYS A 307 83.24 -20.03 -40.96
CA LYS A 307 82.68 -20.66 -42.18
C LYS A 307 81.78 -21.89 -41.90
N GLN A 308 81.09 -21.89 -40.76
CA GLN A 308 80.22 -23.00 -40.32
C GLN A 308 78.75 -22.85 -40.79
N ILE A 309 78.42 -21.76 -41.48
CA ILE A 309 77.12 -21.51 -42.14
C ILE A 309 77.26 -21.85 -43.65
N PRO A 310 76.24 -22.43 -44.32
CA PRO A 310 76.28 -22.62 -45.77
C PRO A 310 76.46 -21.28 -46.52
N PRO A 311 77.23 -21.21 -47.61
CA PRO A 311 77.51 -19.95 -48.29
C PRO A 311 76.29 -19.43 -49.06
N ASP A 312 76.11 -18.10 -49.07
CA ASP A 312 74.86 -17.43 -49.50
C ASP A 312 74.42 -17.71 -50.94
N HIS A 313 75.38 -18.03 -51.84
CA HIS A 313 75.08 -18.42 -53.22
C HIS A 313 74.26 -19.74 -53.31
N LEU A 314 74.17 -20.52 -52.23
CA LEU A 314 73.35 -21.73 -52.15
C LEU A 314 72.02 -21.46 -51.41
N LYS A 315 71.23 -20.46 -51.84
CA LYS A 315 69.94 -20.06 -51.20
C LYS A 315 69.05 -21.24 -50.76
N ARG A 316 68.90 -22.29 -51.58
CA ARG A 316 68.11 -23.52 -51.25
C ARG A 316 68.69 -24.37 -50.09
N ARG A 317 70.00 -24.31 -49.86
CA ARG A 317 70.68 -24.98 -48.73
C ARG A 317 70.72 -24.08 -47.50
N LEU A 318 70.83 -22.77 -47.69
CA LEU A 318 70.72 -21.78 -46.62
C LEU A 318 69.33 -21.83 -45.97
N LYS A 319 68.25 -21.80 -46.78
CA LYS A 319 66.86 -21.97 -46.30
C LYS A 319 66.69 -23.25 -45.48
N ARG A 320 67.13 -24.41 -46.00
CA ARG A 320 67.08 -25.69 -45.26
C ARG A 320 67.91 -25.73 -43.97
N PHE A 321 68.99 -24.97 -43.89
CA PHE A 321 69.76 -24.84 -42.65
C PHE A 321 68.98 -24.01 -41.63
N TYR A 322 68.44 -22.85 -42.01
CA TYR A 322 67.63 -22.04 -41.11
C TYR A 322 66.28 -22.69 -40.75
N ASP A 323 65.66 -23.49 -41.62
CA ASP A 323 64.50 -24.32 -41.28
C ASP A 323 64.83 -25.34 -40.17
N CYS A 324 66.06 -25.88 -40.15
CA CYS A 324 66.53 -26.77 -39.09
C CYS A 324 66.84 -26.02 -37.78
N VAL A 325 67.39 -24.80 -37.87
CA VAL A 325 67.59 -23.90 -36.73
C VAL A 325 66.25 -23.51 -36.10
N ALA A 326 65.29 -23.09 -36.93
CA ALA A 326 63.94 -22.76 -36.53
C ALA A 326 63.26 -23.97 -35.87
N ALA A 327 63.37 -25.18 -36.43
CA ALA A 327 62.82 -26.38 -35.80
C ALA A 327 63.34 -26.63 -34.37
N ILE A 328 64.63 -26.38 -34.11
CA ILE A 328 65.22 -26.50 -32.75
C ILE A 328 64.69 -25.40 -31.83
N MET A 329 64.67 -24.14 -32.28
CA MET A 329 64.17 -23.00 -31.50
C MET A 329 62.66 -23.15 -31.20
N THR A 330 61.88 -23.62 -32.15
CA THR A 330 60.46 -23.97 -32.01
C THR A 330 60.25 -25.09 -30.99
N PHE A 331 61.07 -26.15 -31.02
CA PHE A 331 60.99 -27.23 -30.02
C PHE A 331 61.38 -26.77 -28.61
N GLN A 332 62.35 -25.87 -28.48
CA GLN A 332 62.73 -25.24 -27.21
C GLN A 332 61.56 -24.44 -26.62
N LEU A 333 60.93 -23.57 -27.42
CA LEU A 333 59.76 -22.79 -27.02
C LEU A 333 58.53 -23.66 -26.70
N GLN A 334 58.29 -24.71 -27.49
CA GLN A 334 57.23 -25.70 -27.23
C GLN A 334 57.46 -26.42 -25.89
N SER A 335 58.70 -26.82 -25.59
CA SER A 335 59.07 -27.48 -24.33
C SER A 335 58.91 -26.54 -23.13
N LEU A 336 59.29 -25.27 -23.26
CA LEU A 336 59.10 -24.24 -22.24
C LEU A 336 57.60 -24.04 -21.93
N CYS A 337 56.77 -23.92 -22.97
CA CYS A 337 55.34 -23.70 -22.81
C CYS A 337 54.65 -24.91 -22.18
N LEU A 338 54.86 -26.13 -22.70
CA LEU A 338 54.25 -27.35 -22.16
C LEU A 338 54.66 -27.62 -20.70
N ASN A 339 55.93 -27.44 -20.35
CA ASN A 339 56.39 -27.61 -18.96
C ASN A 339 55.78 -26.53 -18.03
N SER A 340 55.61 -25.30 -18.50
CA SER A 340 54.97 -24.23 -17.71
C SER A 340 53.47 -24.47 -17.53
N ILE A 341 52.79 -24.97 -18.56
CA ILE A 341 51.39 -25.38 -18.50
C ILE A 341 51.20 -26.51 -17.50
N LEU A 342 52.03 -27.56 -17.53
CA LEU A 342 51.94 -28.68 -16.59
C LEU A 342 52.25 -28.25 -15.15
N ASP A 343 53.34 -27.51 -14.92
CA ASP A 343 53.70 -27.03 -13.57
C ASP A 343 52.61 -26.10 -12.98
N TYR A 344 52.01 -25.24 -13.80
CA TYR A 344 50.86 -24.39 -13.41
C TYR A 344 49.59 -25.22 -13.14
N THR A 345 49.30 -26.22 -13.97
CA THR A 345 48.15 -27.13 -13.78
C THR A 345 48.29 -27.86 -12.45
N HIS A 346 49.46 -28.42 -12.15
CA HIS A 346 49.72 -29.10 -10.89
C HIS A 346 49.58 -28.17 -9.68
N PHE A 347 50.03 -26.92 -9.76
CA PHE A 347 49.84 -25.93 -8.68
C PHE A 347 48.35 -25.65 -8.39
N ILE A 348 47.50 -25.48 -9.41
CA ILE A 348 46.07 -25.24 -9.21
C ILE A 348 45.35 -26.46 -8.61
N LEU A 349 45.83 -27.68 -8.92
CA LEU A 349 45.27 -28.93 -8.39
C LEU A 349 45.80 -29.31 -6.98
N ASP A 350 46.94 -28.77 -6.53
CA ASP A 350 47.59 -29.11 -5.25
C ASP A 350 47.01 -28.31 -4.05
N ILE A 351 45.70 -28.46 -3.86
CA ILE A 351 44.86 -27.73 -2.90
C ILE A 351 45.34 -27.97 -1.45
N GLY A 352 45.68 -26.89 -0.74
CA GLY A 352 46.03 -26.93 0.68
C GLY A 352 47.42 -27.50 0.97
N MET A 353 48.25 -27.68 -0.06
CA MET A 353 49.63 -28.16 0.05
C MET A 353 50.61 -27.11 -0.48
N SER A 354 50.83 -27.01 -1.80
CA SER A 354 51.61 -25.92 -2.40
C SER A 354 50.78 -24.67 -2.69
N ASN A 355 49.46 -24.82 -2.83
CA ASN A 355 48.53 -23.72 -3.08
C ASN A 355 47.74 -23.40 -1.79
N PRO A 356 47.90 -22.20 -1.21
CA PRO A 356 47.23 -21.80 0.03
C PRO A 356 45.72 -21.50 -0.15
N GLY A 357 45.20 -21.56 -1.38
CA GLY A 357 43.82 -21.24 -1.71
C GLY A 357 43.61 -19.80 -2.13
N PHE A 358 42.35 -19.42 -2.36
CA PHE A 358 41.94 -18.08 -2.78
C PHE A 358 40.89 -17.48 -1.84
N GLU A 359 41.00 -16.18 -1.58
CA GLU A 359 40.02 -15.43 -0.79
C GLU A 359 38.71 -15.19 -1.57
N ILE A 360 37.57 -15.36 -0.91
CA ILE A 360 36.26 -15.06 -1.48
C ILE A 360 35.35 -14.40 -0.43
N ASN A 361 34.88 -13.19 -0.72
CA ASN A 361 34.03 -12.41 0.18
C ASN A 361 32.55 -12.75 -0.03
N ILE A 362 31.80 -12.80 1.07
CA ILE A 362 30.34 -12.95 1.07
C ILE A 362 29.70 -11.59 1.35
N LEU A 363 28.88 -11.10 0.41
CA LEU A 363 28.28 -9.76 0.43
C LEU A 363 26.76 -9.82 0.25
N GLN A 364 26.04 -8.84 0.83
CA GLN A 364 24.61 -8.63 0.55
C GLN A 364 24.46 -7.59 -0.57
N ARG A 365 23.88 -7.97 -1.71
CA ARG A 365 23.50 -7.05 -2.79
C ARG A 365 22.07 -7.31 -3.23
N ASN A 366 21.26 -6.25 -3.30
CA ASN A 366 19.84 -6.31 -3.68
C ASN A 366 19.01 -7.35 -2.89
N LYS A 367 19.11 -7.34 -1.55
CA LYS A 367 18.44 -8.31 -0.64
C LYS A 367 18.88 -9.79 -0.83
N ILE A 368 19.98 -10.07 -1.55
CA ILE A 368 20.48 -11.42 -1.88
C ILE A 368 21.96 -11.57 -1.50
N ILE A 369 22.36 -12.75 -1.03
CA ILE A 369 23.75 -13.12 -0.74
C ILE A 369 24.50 -13.39 -2.06
N GLN A 370 25.67 -12.77 -2.25
CA GLN A 370 26.51 -12.89 -3.43
C GLN A 370 27.98 -13.10 -3.05
N PHE A 371 28.73 -13.80 -3.90
CA PHE A 371 30.17 -14.03 -3.75
C PHE A 371 30.95 -13.03 -4.61
N GLU A 372 31.96 -12.38 -4.01
CA GLU A 372 32.88 -11.48 -4.72
C GLU A 372 34.35 -11.84 -4.43
N PRO A 373 35.15 -12.23 -5.43
CA PRO A 373 34.81 -12.44 -6.85
C PRO A 373 33.82 -13.60 -7.07
N SER A 374 33.07 -13.57 -8.17
CA SER A 374 32.18 -14.68 -8.53
C SER A 374 32.96 -15.91 -9.00
N PHE A 375 32.42 -17.12 -8.83
CA PHE A 375 33.02 -18.36 -9.32
C PHE A 375 33.23 -18.37 -10.85
N THR A 376 32.41 -17.65 -11.61
CA THR A 376 32.64 -17.44 -13.05
C THR A 376 33.92 -16.64 -13.28
N LYS A 377 34.23 -15.65 -12.44
CA LYS A 377 35.44 -14.84 -12.57
C LYS A 377 36.70 -15.59 -12.15
N PHE A 378 36.61 -16.47 -11.14
CA PHE A 378 37.67 -17.43 -10.83
C PHE A 378 38.04 -18.29 -12.04
N ARG A 379 37.04 -18.90 -12.69
CA ARG A 379 37.23 -19.68 -13.92
C ARG A 379 37.85 -18.85 -15.05
N GLU A 380 37.33 -17.64 -15.32
CA GLU A 380 37.89 -16.76 -16.35
C GLU A 380 39.37 -16.45 -16.13
N VAL A 381 39.73 -15.96 -14.94
CA VAL A 381 41.11 -15.50 -14.65
C VAL A 381 42.09 -16.67 -14.65
N ILE A 382 41.75 -17.81 -14.05
CA ILE A 382 42.65 -18.98 -13.99
C ILE A 382 42.83 -19.62 -15.38
N LEU A 383 41.79 -19.65 -16.23
CA LEU A 383 41.90 -20.20 -17.58
C LEU A 383 42.62 -19.23 -18.54
N GLN A 384 42.48 -17.91 -18.38
CA GLN A 384 43.15 -16.90 -19.21
C GLN A 384 44.69 -17.02 -19.19
N VAL A 385 45.28 -17.43 -18.05
CA VAL A 385 46.74 -17.63 -17.93
C VAL A 385 47.26 -18.70 -18.93
N TYR A 386 46.44 -19.69 -19.31
CA TYR A 386 46.82 -20.66 -20.34
C TYR A 386 46.89 -20.06 -21.74
N ASP A 387 46.02 -19.10 -22.08
CA ASP A 387 46.06 -18.41 -23.37
C ASP A 387 47.28 -17.46 -23.42
N GLU A 388 47.54 -16.71 -22.34
CA GLU A 388 48.71 -15.82 -22.22
C GLU A 388 50.04 -16.57 -22.33
N MET A 389 50.15 -17.78 -21.73
CA MET A 389 51.33 -18.64 -21.89
C MET A 389 51.56 -19.13 -23.33
N ILE A 390 50.50 -19.28 -24.13
CA ILE A 390 50.59 -19.71 -25.53
C ILE A 390 50.97 -18.52 -26.44
N ASP A 391 50.36 -17.37 -26.23
CA ASP A 391 50.66 -16.15 -26.98
C ASP A 391 52.10 -15.65 -26.74
N ALA A 392 52.63 -15.83 -25.53
CA ALA A 392 53.99 -15.43 -25.19
C ALA A 392 55.08 -16.15 -26.00
N VAL A 393 54.86 -17.40 -26.40
CA VAL A 393 55.82 -18.20 -27.19
C VAL A 393 55.55 -18.19 -28.69
N SER A 394 54.32 -17.86 -29.12
CA SER A 394 53.89 -17.99 -30.52
C SER A 394 54.27 -16.82 -31.42
N ASN A 395 54.67 -15.69 -30.85
CA ASN A 395 54.93 -14.42 -31.55
C ASN A 395 56.43 -14.06 -31.63
N LEU A 396 57.33 -15.04 -31.50
CA LEU A 396 58.78 -14.81 -31.50
C LEU A 396 59.37 -14.90 -32.93
N PRO A 397 60.19 -13.92 -33.37
CA PRO A 397 60.68 -13.86 -34.75
C PRO A 397 61.74 -14.93 -35.05
N ARG A 398 61.76 -15.42 -36.29
CA ARG A 398 62.80 -16.33 -36.80
C ARG A 398 64.15 -15.64 -36.88
N LEU A 399 65.22 -16.42 -36.69
CA LEU A 399 66.60 -15.90 -36.58
C LEU A 399 67.06 -15.22 -37.87
N GLU A 400 66.76 -15.81 -39.02
CA GLU A 400 67.08 -15.26 -40.34
C GLU A 400 66.44 -13.89 -40.57
N THR A 401 65.21 -13.66 -40.11
CA THR A 401 64.46 -12.40 -40.26
C THR A 401 65.13 -11.22 -39.52
N LYS A 402 65.99 -11.50 -38.53
CA LYS A 402 66.84 -10.49 -37.86
C LYS A 402 68.28 -10.43 -38.39
N LEU A 403 68.69 -11.33 -39.30
CA LEU A 403 70.06 -11.39 -39.84
C LEU A 403 70.14 -11.03 -41.33
N TYR A 404 69.05 -11.21 -42.08
CA TYR A 404 68.96 -10.97 -43.52
C TYR A 404 67.59 -10.38 -43.85
N ILE A 405 67.56 -9.15 -44.36
CA ILE A 405 66.32 -8.45 -44.73
C ILE A 405 65.80 -8.94 -46.11
N ASP A 406 66.71 -9.34 -47.00
CA ASP A 406 66.43 -9.61 -48.42
C ASP A 406 65.92 -11.06 -48.72
N LEU A 407 65.24 -11.70 -47.77
CA LEU A 407 64.72 -13.07 -47.88
C LEU A 407 63.18 -13.10 -47.88
N GLU A 408 62.60 -12.63 -48.99
CA GLU A 408 61.15 -12.47 -49.26
C GLU A 408 60.29 -13.76 -49.22
N ASP A 409 60.87 -14.91 -48.86
CA ASP A 409 60.29 -16.25 -49.05
C ASP A 409 60.35 -17.13 -47.77
N THR A 410 60.46 -16.54 -46.58
CA THR A 410 60.48 -17.29 -45.29
C THR A 410 59.39 -16.83 -44.33
N PRO A 411 58.74 -17.75 -43.57
CA PRO A 411 57.90 -17.37 -42.43
C PRO A 411 58.67 -16.43 -41.48
N HIS A 412 57.99 -15.43 -40.92
CA HIS A 412 58.66 -14.43 -40.09
C HIS A 412 58.75 -14.84 -38.60
N GLU A 413 57.94 -15.80 -38.17
CA GLU A 413 57.73 -16.21 -36.77
C GLU A 413 58.05 -17.69 -36.55
N LEU A 414 58.41 -18.03 -35.31
CA LEU A 414 58.52 -19.39 -34.78
C LEU A 414 57.14 -19.83 -34.27
N LYS A 415 56.62 -20.94 -34.79
CA LYS A 415 55.27 -21.44 -34.41
C LYS A 415 55.41 -22.77 -33.66
N PRO A 416 55.44 -22.76 -32.31
CA PRO A 416 55.51 -23.99 -31.49
C PRO A 416 54.27 -24.86 -31.72
N VAL A 417 54.47 -26.17 -31.86
CA VAL A 417 53.37 -27.13 -32.08
C VAL A 417 52.82 -27.55 -30.73
N ILE A 418 52.04 -26.67 -30.12
CA ILE A 418 51.27 -26.95 -28.92
C ILE A 418 50.00 -27.68 -29.37
N LEU A 419 49.74 -28.86 -28.82
CA LEU A 419 48.55 -29.64 -29.16
C LEU A 419 47.37 -29.20 -28.29
N ASP A 420 46.31 -28.71 -28.93
CA ASP A 420 45.06 -28.31 -28.27
C ASP A 420 44.50 -29.43 -27.38
N GLU A 421 44.69 -30.70 -27.74
CA GLU A 421 44.30 -31.87 -26.94
C GLU A 421 44.94 -31.88 -25.53
N ILE A 422 46.21 -31.49 -25.41
CA ILE A 422 46.93 -31.45 -24.12
C ILE A 422 46.46 -30.23 -23.30
N VAL A 423 46.34 -29.07 -23.95
CA VAL A 423 45.91 -27.83 -23.29
C VAL A 423 44.47 -27.95 -22.80
N ASN A 424 43.57 -28.46 -23.64
CA ASN A 424 42.16 -28.66 -23.29
C ASN A 424 42.00 -29.70 -22.18
N LYS A 425 42.83 -30.76 -22.13
CA LYS A 425 42.84 -31.69 -20.99
C LYS A 425 43.15 -30.97 -19.68
N CYS A 426 44.23 -30.18 -19.64
CA CYS A 426 44.62 -29.43 -18.44
C CYS A 426 43.54 -28.40 -18.03
N ARG A 427 42.94 -27.70 -19.01
CA ARG A 427 41.83 -26.77 -18.77
C ARG A 427 40.59 -27.49 -18.22
N MET A 428 40.27 -28.68 -18.71
CA MET A 428 39.15 -29.50 -18.19
C MET A 428 39.41 -29.98 -16.76
N GLU A 429 40.61 -30.49 -16.46
CA GLU A 429 40.96 -30.95 -15.10
C GLU A 429 40.86 -29.80 -14.07
N VAL A 430 41.27 -28.58 -14.45
CA VAL A 430 41.10 -27.39 -13.60
C VAL A 430 39.65 -26.90 -13.54
N GLU A 431 38.88 -26.94 -14.64
CA GLU A 431 37.47 -26.53 -14.64
C GLU A 431 36.58 -27.46 -13.81
N GLU A 432 36.81 -28.77 -13.88
CA GLU A 432 36.15 -29.78 -13.05
C GLU A 432 36.48 -29.56 -11.57
N THR A 433 37.76 -29.38 -11.23
CA THR A 433 38.20 -29.05 -9.87
C THR A 433 37.56 -27.76 -9.35
N LEU A 434 37.54 -26.67 -10.13
CA LEU A 434 36.87 -25.42 -9.75
C LEU A 434 35.36 -25.60 -9.56
N HIS A 435 34.72 -26.50 -10.31
CA HIS A 435 33.30 -26.81 -10.16
C HIS A 435 33.00 -27.57 -8.87
N GLU A 436 33.84 -28.55 -8.49
CA GLU A 436 33.69 -29.29 -7.22
C GLU A 436 33.96 -28.39 -6.02
N GLN A 437 35.06 -27.63 -6.03
CA GLN A 437 35.47 -26.79 -4.89
C GLN A 437 34.46 -25.67 -4.58
N ARG A 438 33.71 -25.20 -5.58
CA ARG A 438 32.59 -24.25 -5.43
C ARG A 438 31.46 -24.76 -4.53
N ILE A 439 31.24 -26.09 -4.48
CA ILE A 439 30.08 -26.67 -3.77
C ILE A 439 30.17 -26.46 -2.25
N GLY A 440 31.38 -26.46 -1.68
CA GLY A 440 31.60 -26.19 -0.25
C GLY A 440 31.06 -24.81 0.16
N PRO A 441 31.57 -23.72 -0.44
CA PRO A 441 31.06 -22.37 -0.21
C PRO A 441 29.57 -22.17 -0.50
N GLU A 442 29.03 -22.76 -1.58
CA GLU A 442 27.59 -22.64 -1.89
C GLU A 442 26.70 -23.32 -0.84
N LEU A 443 27.14 -24.42 -0.22
CA LEU A 443 26.43 -25.06 0.89
C LEU A 443 26.54 -24.26 2.20
N ARG A 444 27.67 -23.61 2.46
CA ARG A 444 27.90 -22.82 3.69
C ARG A 444 27.16 -21.48 3.74
N VAL A 445 26.35 -21.16 2.73
CA VAL A 445 25.34 -20.10 2.84
C VAL A 445 24.24 -20.48 3.85
N GLN A 446 24.02 -21.79 4.10
CA GLN A 446 23.07 -22.29 5.11
C GLN A 446 23.43 -21.89 6.55
N ASP A 447 24.69 -21.54 6.82
CA ASP A 447 25.12 -20.96 8.10
C ASP A 447 24.41 -19.62 8.42
N PHE A 448 23.65 -19.04 7.47
CA PHE A 448 22.88 -17.80 7.63
C PHE A 448 21.35 -17.99 7.56
N ASP A 449 20.85 -19.22 7.41
CA ASP A 449 19.41 -19.48 7.15
C ASP A 449 18.50 -18.94 8.27
N ASP A 450 18.89 -19.08 9.55
CA ASP A 450 18.12 -18.56 10.69
C ASP A 450 18.03 -17.01 10.68
N TYR A 451 19.03 -16.33 10.12
CA TYR A 451 19.10 -14.86 10.03
C TYR A 451 18.61 -14.29 8.70
N ILE A 452 18.10 -15.13 7.78
CA ILE A 452 17.70 -14.71 6.42
C ILE A 452 16.65 -13.59 6.41
N HIS A 453 15.84 -13.50 7.47
CA HIS A 453 14.82 -12.47 7.69
C HIS A 453 15.40 -11.04 7.83
N LEU A 454 16.67 -10.89 8.23
CA LEU A 454 17.41 -9.62 8.23
C LEU A 454 18.00 -9.30 6.83
N ILE A 455 18.19 -10.32 5.99
CA ILE A 455 18.88 -10.21 4.69
C ILE A 455 17.88 -9.94 3.56
N ASN A 456 16.73 -10.60 3.58
CA ASN A 456 15.64 -10.39 2.63
C ASN A 456 14.78 -9.14 2.95
N GLY A 457 14.92 -8.58 4.16
CA GLY A 457 14.22 -7.38 4.61
C GLY A 457 12.83 -7.62 5.21
N ASP A 458 12.39 -8.87 5.38
CA ASP A 458 11.11 -9.20 6.02
C ASP A 458 11.04 -8.62 7.45
N ALA A 459 12.17 -8.54 8.15
CA ALA A 459 12.28 -7.93 9.47
C ALA A 459 11.98 -6.42 9.47
N GLN A 460 12.36 -5.68 8.43
CA GLN A 460 12.02 -4.26 8.27
C GLN A 460 10.54 -4.12 7.96
N GLU A 461 9.99 -4.92 7.04
CA GLU A 461 8.56 -4.88 6.71
C GLU A 461 7.67 -5.28 7.93
N ALA A 462 8.17 -6.16 8.81
CA ALA A 462 7.54 -6.48 10.09
C ALA A 462 7.61 -5.33 11.12
N VAL A 463 8.74 -4.62 11.21
CA VAL A 463 8.89 -3.45 12.10
C VAL A 463 8.09 -2.25 11.60
N ASP A 464 8.06 -1.99 10.28
CA ASP A 464 7.24 -0.94 9.67
C ASP A 464 5.75 -1.17 9.97
N LYS A 465 5.29 -2.42 9.82
CA LYS A 465 3.92 -2.82 10.15
C LYS A 465 3.60 -2.70 11.65
N PHE A 466 4.57 -3.00 12.52
CA PHE A 466 4.42 -2.84 13.97
C PHE A 466 4.35 -1.36 14.38
N LEU A 467 5.22 -0.52 13.82
CA LEU A 467 5.26 0.93 14.05
C LEU A 467 4.04 1.68 13.48
N ALA A 468 3.35 1.10 12.49
CA ALA A 468 2.10 1.60 11.93
C ALA A 468 0.85 1.29 12.78
N GLN A 469 1.01 0.58 13.90
CA GLN A 469 -0.07 0.23 14.84
C GLN A 469 0.34 0.63 16.27
N ASP A 470 -0.63 1.02 17.08
CA ASP A 470 -0.35 1.33 18.48
C ASP A 470 -0.29 0.05 19.33
N HIS A 471 0.75 -0.05 20.14
CA HIS A 471 1.13 -1.22 20.93
C HIS A 471 1.54 -0.78 22.34
N THR A 472 1.55 -1.69 23.31
CA THR A 472 1.88 -1.38 24.71
C THR A 472 3.39 -1.23 24.91
N PHE A 473 3.79 -0.59 26.01
CA PHE A 473 5.20 -0.43 26.37
C PHE A 473 5.94 -1.77 26.45
N GLU A 474 5.30 -2.81 27.01
CA GLU A 474 5.90 -4.15 27.12
C GLU A 474 6.11 -4.82 25.75
N ASP A 475 5.15 -4.67 24.81
CA ASP A 475 5.33 -5.17 23.42
C ASP A 475 6.58 -4.58 22.77
N TYR A 476 6.81 -3.27 22.96
CA TYR A 476 8.01 -2.60 22.47
C TYR A 476 9.28 -3.10 23.17
N LYS A 477 9.25 -3.39 24.49
CA LYS A 477 10.42 -3.96 25.19
C LYS A 477 10.81 -5.32 24.63
N GLU A 478 9.84 -6.22 24.40
CA GLU A 478 10.10 -7.53 23.80
C GLU A 478 10.74 -7.39 22.41
N LYS A 479 10.22 -6.50 21.55
CA LYS A 479 10.79 -6.27 20.22
C LYS A 479 12.19 -5.68 20.27
N VAL A 480 12.46 -4.72 21.15
CA VAL A 480 13.80 -4.13 21.35
C VAL A 480 14.78 -5.20 21.85
N ALA A 481 14.38 -6.02 22.83
CA ALA A 481 15.21 -7.08 23.40
C ALA A 481 15.59 -8.16 22.36
N VAL A 482 14.66 -8.56 21.48
CA VAL A 482 14.94 -9.52 20.39
C VAL A 482 15.99 -8.99 19.42
N TYR A 483 15.88 -7.74 18.96
CA TYR A 483 16.92 -7.18 18.08
C TYR A 483 18.25 -6.92 18.80
N ASP A 484 18.22 -6.64 20.10
CA ASP A 484 19.42 -6.45 20.90
C ASP A 484 20.14 -7.78 21.25
N SER A 485 19.43 -8.90 21.35
CA SER A 485 20.05 -10.24 21.43
C SER A 485 20.74 -10.59 20.10
N LEU A 486 20.05 -10.41 18.97
CA LEU A 486 20.59 -10.69 17.63
C LEU A 486 21.89 -9.90 17.36
N ILE A 487 21.98 -8.64 17.80
CA ILE A 487 23.21 -7.80 17.71
C ILE A 487 24.40 -8.43 18.47
N LYS A 488 24.15 -9.20 19.53
CA LYS A 488 25.16 -9.86 20.38
C LYS A 488 25.44 -11.30 19.96
N GLU A 489 24.44 -12.01 19.45
CA GLU A 489 24.49 -13.43 19.07
C GLU A 489 25.19 -13.62 17.72
N ILE A 490 24.79 -12.86 16.69
CA ILE A 490 25.30 -12.98 15.31
C ILE A 490 26.85 -12.93 15.22
N PRO A 491 27.57 -12.01 15.92
CA PRO A 491 29.04 -11.96 15.88
C PRO A 491 29.77 -13.05 16.67
N VAL A 492 29.05 -13.80 17.52
CA VAL A 492 29.60 -14.81 18.43
C VAL A 492 29.40 -16.22 17.88
N GLU A 493 28.24 -16.51 17.30
CA GLU A 493 27.96 -17.81 16.69
C GLU A 493 28.61 -17.97 15.31
N LEU A 494 28.72 -16.89 14.54
CA LEU A 494 29.26 -16.93 13.17
C LEU A 494 30.76 -16.61 13.11
N ALA A 495 31.57 -17.66 12.89
CA ALA A 495 33.00 -17.49 12.61
C ALA A 495 33.25 -16.59 11.39
N ARG A 496 34.14 -15.59 11.53
CA ARG A 496 34.37 -14.53 10.52
C ARG A 496 35.05 -15.02 9.24
N VAL A 497 35.89 -16.05 9.35
CA VAL A 497 36.62 -16.67 8.22
C VAL A 497 36.43 -18.18 8.29
N VAL A 498 36.18 -18.83 7.15
CA VAL A 498 36.05 -20.29 7.04
C VAL A 498 36.76 -20.79 5.79
N THR A 499 37.89 -21.49 5.96
CA THR A 499 38.63 -22.11 4.86
C THR A 499 38.01 -23.45 4.47
N MET A 500 37.65 -23.62 3.20
CA MET A 500 37.03 -24.82 2.62
C MET A 500 37.69 -25.20 1.29
N GLY A 501 38.66 -26.12 1.37
CA GLY A 501 39.37 -26.62 0.19
C GLY A 501 40.16 -25.51 -0.49
N LEU A 502 39.81 -25.20 -1.75
CA LEU A 502 40.47 -24.15 -2.53
C LEU A 502 40.08 -22.71 -2.10
N PHE A 503 38.98 -22.52 -1.34
CA PHE A 503 38.43 -21.20 -1.03
C PHE A 503 38.50 -20.84 0.46
N GLU A 504 38.97 -19.64 0.77
CA GLU A 504 38.83 -19.04 2.09
C GLU A 504 37.67 -18.03 2.10
N MET A 505 36.61 -18.36 2.84
CA MET A 505 35.37 -17.58 2.86
C MET A 505 35.44 -16.49 3.92
N HIS A 506 35.54 -15.24 3.49
CA HIS A 506 35.53 -14.06 4.35
C HIS A 506 34.09 -13.58 4.53
N ARG A 507 33.61 -13.57 5.78
CA ARG A 507 32.19 -13.39 6.15
C ARG A 507 31.92 -12.13 6.96
N GLU A 508 32.97 -11.38 7.30
CA GLU A 508 32.92 -10.23 8.22
C GLU A 508 32.02 -9.09 7.71
N GLU A 509 32.02 -8.78 6.41
CA GLU A 509 31.17 -7.71 5.86
C GLU A 509 29.67 -8.08 5.90
N LEU A 510 29.29 -9.32 5.60
CA LEU A 510 27.90 -9.78 5.75
C LEU A 510 27.47 -9.79 7.23
N ILE A 511 28.33 -10.26 8.14
CA ILE A 511 28.08 -10.23 9.60
C ILE A 511 27.89 -8.79 10.08
N GLY A 512 28.78 -7.87 9.70
CA GLY A 512 28.67 -6.45 10.01
C GLY A 512 27.42 -5.80 9.42
N THR A 513 27.00 -6.22 8.23
CA THR A 513 25.77 -5.74 7.59
C THR A 513 24.53 -6.22 8.35
N MET A 514 24.41 -7.51 8.69
CA MET A 514 23.28 -8.04 9.47
C MET A 514 23.17 -7.38 10.85
N VAL A 515 24.29 -7.21 11.55
CA VAL A 515 24.35 -6.49 12.84
C VAL A 515 23.92 -5.03 12.69
N THR A 516 24.27 -4.39 11.58
CA THR A 516 23.85 -3.01 11.29
C THR A 516 22.35 -2.95 10.98
N GLN A 517 21.76 -3.92 10.27
CA GLN A 517 20.31 -3.98 10.07
C GLN A 517 19.56 -4.23 11.38
N ALA A 518 19.99 -5.20 12.20
CA ALA A 518 19.39 -5.45 13.51
C ALA A 518 19.46 -4.22 14.42
N ARG A 519 20.59 -3.49 14.41
CA ARG A 519 20.73 -2.19 15.09
C ARG A 519 19.77 -1.15 14.55
N ASN A 520 19.68 -0.98 13.23
CA ASN A 520 18.74 -0.02 12.63
C ASN A 520 17.28 -0.32 13.01
N LEU A 521 16.88 -1.59 13.09
CA LEU A 521 15.54 -2.02 13.51
C LEU A 521 15.27 -1.72 14.99
N ARG A 522 16.22 -2.08 15.86
CA ARG A 522 16.19 -1.76 17.29
C ARG A 522 16.10 -0.25 17.52
N ASP A 523 16.91 0.53 16.81
CA ASP A 523 17.04 1.97 17.00
C ASP A 523 15.81 2.74 16.45
N GLN A 524 15.10 2.19 15.46
CA GLN A 524 13.78 2.68 15.03
C GLN A 524 12.72 2.51 16.13
N LEU A 525 12.66 1.35 16.79
CA LEU A 525 11.75 1.08 17.92
C LEU A 525 12.09 1.98 19.12
N ILE A 526 13.37 2.12 19.45
CA ILE A 526 13.87 3.05 20.48
C ILE A 526 13.49 4.50 20.15
N SER A 527 13.64 4.93 18.89
CA SER A 527 13.25 6.29 18.46
C SER A 527 11.75 6.56 18.65
N ARG A 528 10.89 5.57 18.36
CA ARG A 528 9.45 5.66 18.63
C ARG A 528 9.17 5.78 20.13
N LEU A 529 9.74 4.91 20.96
CA LEU A 529 9.64 4.98 22.43
C LEU A 529 10.11 6.33 22.98
N THR A 530 11.27 6.82 22.53
CA THR A 530 11.86 8.10 22.95
C THR A 530 10.94 9.28 22.64
N ARG A 531 10.36 9.32 21.44
CA ARG A 531 9.40 10.36 21.06
C ARG A 531 8.13 10.29 21.91
N ASP A 532 7.59 9.10 22.12
CA ASP A 532 6.29 8.94 22.75
C ASP A 532 6.37 9.20 24.27
N TYR A 533 7.46 8.84 24.97
CA TYR A 533 7.67 9.27 26.36
C TYR A 533 8.00 10.77 26.48
N GLN A 534 8.74 11.36 25.53
CA GLN A 534 8.98 12.82 25.53
C GLN A 534 7.67 13.62 25.33
N ASN A 535 6.74 13.11 24.52
CA ASN A 535 5.40 13.67 24.40
C ASN A 535 4.63 13.59 25.73
N LEU A 536 4.72 12.46 26.46
CA LEU A 536 4.10 12.31 27.79
C LEU A 536 4.73 13.28 28.81
N CYS A 537 6.07 13.40 28.86
CA CYS A 537 6.77 14.40 29.68
C CYS A 537 6.32 15.84 29.37
N LYS A 538 6.08 16.15 28.08
CA LYS A 538 5.62 17.46 27.64
C LYS A 538 4.18 17.71 28.09
N GLN A 539 3.26 16.81 27.77
CA GLN A 539 1.85 16.90 28.16
C GLN A 539 1.71 17.06 29.67
N LEU A 540 2.38 16.22 30.46
CA LEU A 540 2.32 16.29 31.92
C LEU A 540 2.88 17.62 32.46
N GLY A 541 3.89 18.20 31.81
CA GLY A 541 4.38 19.55 32.13
C GLY A 541 3.40 20.68 31.75
N GLU A 542 2.67 20.53 30.65
CA GLU A 542 1.60 21.45 30.22
C GLU A 542 0.37 21.35 31.16
N ASP A 543 0.00 20.14 31.57
CA ASP A 543 -1.07 19.88 32.54
C ASP A 543 -0.73 20.48 33.92
N TYR A 544 0.50 20.26 34.42
CA TYR A 544 0.98 20.85 35.68
C TYR A 544 0.99 22.39 35.65
N GLN A 545 1.41 22.99 34.53
CA GLN A 545 1.37 24.44 34.34
C GLN A 545 -0.07 24.96 34.34
N MET A 546 -1.00 24.29 33.65
CA MET A 546 -2.41 24.68 33.61
C MET A 546 -3.08 24.62 34.99
N ILE A 547 -2.77 23.58 35.80
CA ILE A 547 -3.21 23.50 37.19
C ILE A 547 -2.64 24.68 37.99
N ALA A 548 -1.36 24.99 37.84
CA ALA A 548 -0.71 26.08 38.58
C ALA A 548 -1.28 27.46 38.22
N ASP A 549 -1.46 27.75 36.92
CA ASP A 549 -2.04 29.02 36.44
C ASP A 549 -3.47 29.21 36.94
N LYS A 550 -4.27 28.13 36.97
CA LYS A 550 -5.64 28.18 37.50
C LYS A 550 -5.71 28.22 39.03
N ALA A 551 -4.80 27.55 39.73
CA ALA A 551 -4.73 27.57 41.20
C ALA A 551 -4.22 28.91 41.75
N LEU A 552 -3.32 29.58 41.02
CA LEU A 552 -2.78 30.90 41.40
C LEU A 552 -3.57 32.08 40.80
N ALA A 553 -4.64 31.80 40.04
CA ALA A 553 -5.55 32.82 39.57
C ALA A 553 -6.26 33.49 40.75
N LEU A 554 -6.18 34.82 40.82
CA LEU A 554 -6.97 35.62 41.77
C LEU A 554 -8.44 35.58 41.33
N PRO A 555 -9.37 35.01 42.12
CA PRO A 555 -10.79 35.10 41.80
C PRO A 555 -11.24 36.56 41.88
N GLY A 556 -12.18 36.95 41.01
CA GLY A 556 -12.76 38.30 40.96
C GLY A 556 -13.99 38.49 41.83
N ASN A 557 -14.68 37.41 42.22
CA ASN A 557 -15.89 37.41 43.04
C ASN A 557 -16.05 36.12 43.87
N THR A 558 -17.06 36.12 44.75
CA THR A 558 -17.44 35.01 45.63
C THR A 558 -17.70 33.70 44.87
N ALA A 559 -18.37 33.73 43.72
CA ALA A 559 -18.69 32.52 42.96
C ALA A 559 -17.44 31.87 42.33
N GLU A 560 -16.55 32.68 41.76
CA GLU A 560 -15.24 32.24 41.25
C GLU A 560 -14.35 31.69 42.37
N LEU A 561 -14.35 32.32 43.55
CA LEU A 561 -13.62 31.82 44.72
C LEU A 561 -14.13 30.43 45.15
N MET A 562 -15.45 30.21 45.19
CA MET A 562 -16.01 28.90 45.53
C MET A 562 -15.69 27.83 44.47
N GLN A 563 -15.78 28.18 43.18
CA GLN A 563 -15.35 27.29 42.09
C GLN A 563 -13.85 26.96 42.14
N LEU A 564 -13.01 27.91 42.56
CA LEU A 564 -11.58 27.71 42.77
C LEU A 564 -11.31 26.74 43.94
N ILE A 565 -12.03 26.90 45.06
CA ILE A 565 -11.95 26.01 46.23
C ILE A 565 -12.31 24.56 45.84
N ASP A 566 -13.46 24.34 45.19
CA ASP A 566 -13.88 23.00 44.79
C ASP A 566 -12.95 22.41 43.71
N TYR A 567 -12.45 23.22 42.77
CA TYR A 567 -11.47 22.77 41.78
C TYR A 567 -10.14 22.32 42.42
N VAL A 568 -9.56 23.15 43.29
CA VAL A 568 -8.28 22.83 43.96
C VAL A 568 -8.44 21.62 44.89
N ARG A 569 -9.61 21.45 45.50
CA ARG A 569 -9.93 20.24 46.27
C ARG A 569 -9.91 18.97 45.41
N VAL A 570 -10.45 18.99 44.19
CA VAL A 570 -10.34 17.83 43.27
C VAL A 570 -8.88 17.60 42.85
N VAL A 571 -8.11 18.68 42.62
CA VAL A 571 -6.68 18.57 42.31
C VAL A 571 -5.91 17.90 43.45
N GLU A 572 -6.07 18.37 44.69
CA GLU A 572 -5.33 17.89 45.87
C GLU A 572 -5.70 16.45 46.26
N PHE A 573 -6.97 16.04 46.12
CA PHE A 573 -7.42 14.70 46.53
C PHE A 573 -7.49 13.65 45.40
N GLN A 574 -7.36 14.03 44.13
CA GLN A 574 -7.40 13.10 43.00
C GLN A 574 -6.29 13.38 41.97
N THR A 575 -6.28 14.54 41.32
CA THR A 575 -5.45 14.76 40.12
C THR A 575 -3.94 14.70 40.40
N VAL A 576 -3.49 15.10 41.60
CA VAL A 576 -2.06 14.97 41.98
C VAL A 576 -1.60 13.51 42.00
N PHE A 577 -2.44 12.56 42.42
CA PHE A 577 -2.11 11.13 42.42
C PHE A 577 -2.10 10.55 41.00
N GLU A 578 -3.08 10.93 40.17
CA GLU A 578 -3.14 10.54 38.74
C GLU A 578 -1.89 11.04 37.97
N MET A 579 -1.37 12.21 38.35
CA MET A 579 -0.11 12.75 37.81
C MET A 579 1.14 12.07 38.38
N GLU A 580 1.13 11.64 39.64
CA GLU A 580 2.20 10.84 40.24
C GLU A 580 2.34 9.48 39.52
N ASP A 581 1.23 8.84 39.16
CA ASP A 581 1.25 7.57 38.43
C ASP A 581 1.73 7.75 36.98
N ARG A 582 1.31 8.81 36.26
CA ARG A 582 1.90 9.18 34.95
C ARG A 582 3.40 9.49 35.04
N LEU A 583 3.89 10.00 36.18
CA LEU A 583 5.32 10.17 36.46
C LEU A 583 6.06 8.85 36.68
N LYS A 584 5.41 7.83 37.28
CA LYS A 584 5.97 6.48 37.41
C LYS A 584 6.08 5.79 36.04
N GLU A 585 5.11 5.98 35.15
CA GLU A 585 5.20 5.52 33.76
C GLU A 585 6.41 6.16 33.05
N VAL A 586 6.53 7.50 33.08
CA VAL A 586 7.69 8.24 32.54
C VAL A 586 9.01 7.71 33.10
N MET A 587 9.10 7.44 34.41
CA MET A 587 10.28 6.85 35.02
C MET A 587 10.58 5.44 34.48
N GLY A 588 9.55 4.62 34.22
CA GLY A 588 9.68 3.32 33.58
C GLY A 588 10.26 3.38 32.16
N TYR A 589 9.80 4.33 31.33
CA TYR A 589 10.40 4.60 30.01
C TYR A 589 11.87 5.02 30.12
N ILE A 590 12.18 5.96 31.03
CA ILE A 590 13.55 6.48 31.23
C ILE A 590 14.51 5.37 31.68
N LEU A 591 14.10 4.53 32.63
CA LEU A 591 14.91 3.40 33.12
C LEU A 591 15.20 2.42 31.98
N PHE A 592 14.15 1.93 31.29
CA PHE A 592 14.33 0.98 30.18
C PHE A 592 15.21 1.54 29.06
N LEU A 593 14.97 2.79 28.64
CA LEU A 593 15.72 3.38 27.54
C LEU A 593 17.19 3.64 27.89
N SER A 594 17.51 3.86 29.17
CA SER A 594 18.90 4.10 29.61
C SER A 594 19.84 2.90 29.43
N ASP A 595 19.30 1.68 29.32
CA ASP A 595 20.08 0.47 29.02
C ASP A 595 20.48 0.35 27.53
N TYR A 596 19.78 1.06 26.61
CA TYR A 596 19.98 0.93 25.15
C TYR A 596 20.41 2.22 24.45
N THR A 597 20.13 3.40 25.02
CA THR A 597 20.46 4.70 24.42
C THR A 597 20.84 5.77 25.44
N THR A 598 21.70 6.71 25.03
CA THR A 598 22.07 7.87 25.83
C THR A 598 21.01 8.97 25.74
N ILE A 599 20.36 9.28 26.85
CA ILE A 599 19.39 10.38 26.97
C ILE A 599 20.06 11.71 26.57
N THR A 600 19.48 12.45 25.61
CA THR A 600 20.09 13.70 25.15
C THR A 600 19.92 14.84 26.14
N ALA A 601 20.75 15.89 26.02
CA ALA A 601 20.65 17.08 26.88
C ALA A 601 19.29 17.82 26.77
N ILE A 602 18.55 17.63 25.67
CA ILE A 602 17.22 18.21 25.47
C ILE A 602 16.18 17.37 26.24
N GLU A 603 16.19 16.05 26.05
CA GLU A 603 15.35 15.11 26.80
C GLU A 603 15.56 15.24 28.31
N MET A 604 16.83 15.26 28.75
CA MET A 604 17.17 15.38 30.17
C MET A 604 16.66 16.69 30.80
N LYS A 605 16.66 17.79 30.03
CA LYS A 605 16.07 19.06 30.46
C LYS A 605 14.54 18.96 30.59
N GLN A 606 13.87 18.34 29.62
CA GLN A 606 12.41 18.16 29.66
C GLN A 606 12.01 17.26 30.83
N ASN A 607 12.71 16.13 31.01
CA ASN A 607 12.49 15.20 32.11
C ASN A 607 12.68 15.92 33.45
N SER A 608 13.79 16.65 33.63
CA SER A 608 14.05 17.42 34.85
C SER A 608 12.95 18.46 35.12
N LEU A 609 12.42 19.13 34.10
CA LEU A 609 11.30 20.06 34.26
C LEU A 609 10.02 19.34 34.76
N THR A 610 9.70 18.17 34.20
CA THR A 610 8.53 17.37 34.60
C THR A 610 8.66 16.87 36.05
N PHE A 611 9.82 16.33 36.46
CA PHE A 611 10.05 15.94 37.87
C PHE A 611 10.13 17.15 38.83
N GLN A 612 10.54 18.34 38.36
CA GLN A 612 10.46 19.56 39.16
C GLN A 612 9.03 20.03 39.41
N TRP A 613 8.09 19.79 38.48
CA TRP A 613 6.69 20.19 38.67
C TRP A 613 6.00 19.46 39.82
N TYR A 614 6.24 18.15 39.96
CA TYR A 614 5.79 17.37 41.12
C TYR A 614 6.19 18.03 42.46
N ASN A 615 7.47 18.41 42.57
CA ASN A 615 8.01 19.07 43.77
C ASN A 615 7.46 20.51 43.96
N LYS A 616 7.14 21.23 42.87
CA LYS A 616 6.55 22.57 42.93
C LYS A 616 5.07 22.56 43.31
N MET A 617 4.31 21.55 42.92
CA MET A 617 2.84 21.53 43.08
C MET A 617 2.42 21.67 44.55
N ALA A 618 3.14 21.06 45.50
CA ALA A 618 2.88 21.24 46.92
C ALA A 618 2.98 22.72 47.38
N GLY A 619 3.92 23.49 46.82
CA GLY A 619 4.04 24.93 47.09
C GLY A 619 2.99 25.79 46.38
N VAL A 620 2.53 25.36 45.19
CA VAL A 620 1.43 26.00 44.45
C VAL A 620 0.11 25.86 45.20
N LEU A 621 -0.20 24.67 45.73
CA LEU A 621 -1.38 24.42 46.55
C LEU A 621 -1.36 25.21 47.86
N GLU A 622 -0.18 25.36 48.48
CA GLU A 622 -0.02 26.16 49.71
C GLU A 622 -0.20 27.67 49.46
N GLU A 623 0.27 28.20 48.34
CA GLU A 623 0.03 29.61 47.98
C GLU A 623 -1.43 29.85 47.56
N ASN A 624 -2.08 28.88 46.89
CA ASN A 624 -3.53 28.92 46.68
C ASN A 624 -4.31 28.98 48.01
N ARG A 625 -3.94 28.17 49.02
CA ARG A 625 -4.60 28.23 50.34
C ARG A 625 -4.57 29.64 50.95
N ARG A 626 -3.45 30.36 50.81
CA ARG A 626 -3.31 31.76 51.26
C ARG A 626 -4.16 32.73 50.45
N ILE A 627 -4.17 32.60 49.12
CA ILE A 627 -5.03 33.39 48.22
C ILE A 627 -6.50 33.20 48.60
N VAL A 628 -6.92 31.95 48.81
CA VAL A 628 -8.28 31.56 49.23
C VAL A 628 -8.62 32.15 50.60
N GLU A 629 -7.75 32.03 51.60
CA GLU A 629 -7.97 32.59 52.94
C GLU A 629 -8.11 34.12 52.89
N GLN A 630 -7.19 34.81 52.22
CA GLN A 630 -7.21 36.26 52.08
C GLN A 630 -8.46 36.75 51.33
N LYS A 631 -8.79 36.14 50.18
CA LYS A 631 -9.95 36.54 49.37
C LYS A 631 -11.27 36.19 50.02
N THR A 632 -11.35 35.09 50.78
CA THR A 632 -12.51 34.77 51.62
C THR A 632 -12.78 35.90 52.61
N LEU A 633 -11.74 36.36 53.33
CA LEU A 633 -11.88 37.41 54.33
C LEU A 633 -12.25 38.78 53.70
N GLU A 634 -11.64 39.12 52.56
CA GLU A 634 -11.93 40.34 51.78
C GLU A 634 -13.39 40.38 51.29
N TYR A 635 -13.88 39.30 50.66
CA TYR A 635 -15.25 39.26 50.15
C TYR A 635 -16.30 39.14 51.27
N GLN A 636 -16.01 38.45 52.37
CA GLN A 636 -16.89 38.41 53.54
C GLN A 636 -17.03 39.78 54.23
N GLN A 637 -15.98 40.62 54.22
CA GLN A 637 -16.10 42.01 54.67
C GLN A 637 -16.92 42.84 53.69
N SER A 638 -16.62 42.76 52.39
CA SER A 638 -17.36 43.49 51.35
C SER A 638 -18.85 43.10 51.26
N LEU A 639 -19.21 41.85 51.52
CA LEU A 639 -20.60 41.40 51.59
C LEU A 639 -21.36 42.07 52.74
N LYS A 640 -20.76 42.14 53.94
CA LYS A 640 -21.35 42.82 55.10
C LYS A 640 -21.56 44.32 54.85
N GLU A 641 -20.57 45.00 54.28
CA GLU A 641 -20.68 46.42 53.92
C GLU A 641 -21.78 46.67 52.87
N ARG A 642 -21.91 45.79 51.86
CA ARG A 642 -22.99 45.85 50.87
C ARG A 642 -24.37 45.63 51.49
N ILE A 643 -24.49 44.70 52.43
CA ILE A 643 -25.75 44.40 53.14
C ILE A 643 -26.21 45.57 54.02
N GLU A 644 -25.33 46.17 54.82
CA GLU A 644 -25.70 47.34 55.63
C GLU A 644 -26.11 48.53 54.75
N LYS A 645 -25.32 48.85 53.72
CA LYS A 645 -25.65 49.92 52.77
C LYS A 645 -26.98 49.67 52.03
N PHE A 646 -27.34 48.41 51.79
CA PHE A 646 -28.63 48.07 51.19
C PHE A 646 -29.82 48.27 52.16
N LYS A 647 -29.61 48.16 53.48
CA LYS A 647 -30.63 48.57 54.47
C LYS A 647 -30.86 50.08 54.44
N ASP A 648 -29.80 50.87 54.31
CA ASP A 648 -29.88 52.34 54.13
C ASP A 648 -30.63 52.72 52.83
N ASP A 649 -30.33 52.05 51.71
CA ASP A 649 -31.06 52.21 50.43
C ASP A 649 -32.57 51.95 50.65
N LEU A 650 -32.93 50.86 51.34
CA LEU A 650 -34.33 50.52 51.64
C LEU A 650 -35.01 51.55 52.57
N GLU A 651 -34.32 52.09 53.58
CA GLU A 651 -34.85 53.20 54.38
C GLU A 651 -35.15 54.43 53.51
N GLN A 652 -34.25 54.75 52.58
CA GLN A 652 -34.46 55.86 51.66
C GLN A 652 -35.66 55.61 50.73
N TYR A 653 -35.91 54.36 50.33
CA TYR A 653 -37.06 54.00 49.48
C TYR A 653 -38.37 54.06 50.26
N MET A 654 -38.37 53.68 51.55
CA MET A 654 -39.53 53.84 52.45
C MET A 654 -39.95 55.31 52.56
N ARG A 655 -38.98 56.22 52.79
CA ARG A 655 -39.23 57.67 52.84
C ARG A 655 -39.80 58.21 51.51
N GLN A 656 -39.30 57.70 50.36
CA GLN A 656 -39.84 58.02 49.02
C GLN A 656 -41.29 57.55 48.80
N VAL A 657 -41.75 56.46 49.44
CA VAL A 657 -43.18 56.08 49.42
C VAL A 657 -44.01 56.99 50.32
N GLU A 658 -43.47 57.40 51.46
CA GLU A 658 -44.19 58.26 52.42
C GLU A 658 -44.39 59.69 51.90
N GLU A 659 -43.49 60.21 51.06
CA GLU A 659 -43.72 61.45 50.29
C GLU A 659 -44.99 61.41 49.42
N LEU A 660 -45.37 60.24 48.87
CA LEU A 660 -46.54 60.10 47.98
C LEU A 660 -47.87 60.41 48.68
N GLN A 661 -47.91 60.37 50.02
CA GLN A 661 -49.10 60.77 50.81
C GLN A 661 -49.47 62.25 50.60
N THR A 662 -48.54 63.08 50.12
CA THR A 662 -48.75 64.51 49.86
C THR A 662 -49.22 64.82 48.43
N TYR A 663 -49.23 63.83 47.54
CA TYR A 663 -49.47 64.05 46.10
C TYR A 663 -50.96 63.89 45.76
N GLY A 664 -51.58 64.97 45.26
CA GLY A 664 -53.01 65.01 44.96
C GLY A 664 -53.43 65.95 43.82
N ASP A 665 -52.50 66.57 43.10
CA ASP A 665 -52.83 67.41 41.94
C ASP A 665 -53.05 66.54 40.68
N VAL A 666 -54.23 66.68 40.06
CA VAL A 666 -54.59 66.04 38.79
C VAL A 666 -53.60 66.41 37.69
N ASN A 667 -53.11 67.66 37.68
CA ASN A 667 -52.22 68.18 36.64
C ASN A 667 -50.82 67.55 36.67
N GLU A 668 -50.42 66.96 37.80
CA GLU A 668 -49.13 66.28 37.96
C GLU A 668 -49.23 64.74 37.89
N LEU A 669 -50.39 64.16 37.51
CA LEU A 669 -50.60 62.71 37.44
C LEU A 669 -49.46 61.93 36.73
N GLN A 670 -49.06 62.39 35.54
CA GLN A 670 -47.93 61.85 34.76
C GLN A 670 -46.58 61.88 35.51
N ARG A 671 -46.36 62.88 36.38
CA ARG A 671 -45.16 63.03 37.21
C ARG A 671 -45.18 62.05 38.39
N TYR A 672 -46.34 61.86 39.01
CA TYR A 672 -46.54 60.93 40.13
C TYR A 672 -46.44 59.48 39.67
N GLN A 673 -47.07 59.14 38.55
CA GLN A 673 -46.96 57.83 37.91
C GLN A 673 -45.50 57.46 37.62
N LYS A 674 -44.73 58.36 36.99
CA LYS A 674 -43.30 58.16 36.69
C LYS A 674 -42.44 57.99 37.96
N LYS A 675 -42.74 58.72 39.04
CA LYS A 675 -42.09 58.49 40.35
C LYS A 675 -42.43 57.11 40.92
N ALA A 676 -43.70 56.68 40.85
CA ALA A 676 -44.14 55.39 41.36
C ALA A 676 -43.48 54.22 40.60
N HIS A 677 -43.48 54.22 39.26
CA HIS A 677 -42.78 53.19 38.46
C HIS A 677 -41.27 53.18 38.68
N MET A 678 -40.63 54.36 38.82
CA MET A 678 -39.19 54.42 39.13
C MET A 678 -38.86 53.83 40.51
N LEU A 679 -39.76 53.95 41.48
CA LEU A 679 -39.59 53.36 42.81
C LEU A 679 -39.91 51.86 42.83
N ASP A 680 -40.89 51.43 42.04
CA ASP A 680 -41.24 50.02 41.85
C ASP A 680 -40.11 49.25 41.14
N GLY A 681 -39.53 49.81 40.07
CA GLY A 681 -38.35 49.25 39.40
C GLY A 681 -37.09 49.20 40.29
N LYS A 682 -36.93 50.13 41.24
CA LYS A 682 -35.92 50.00 42.31
C LYS A 682 -36.23 48.82 43.24
N LEU A 683 -37.50 48.55 43.55
CA LEU A 683 -37.92 47.43 44.39
C LEU A 683 -37.80 46.07 43.67
N GLU A 684 -37.90 46.03 42.34
CA GLU A 684 -37.56 44.85 41.53
C GLU A 684 -36.05 44.60 41.53
N GLN A 685 -35.23 45.63 41.25
CA GLN A 685 -33.76 45.54 41.34
C GLN A 685 -33.29 45.17 42.75
N ALA A 686 -33.98 45.65 43.79
CA ALA A 686 -33.74 45.26 45.17
C ALA A 686 -34.03 43.77 45.43
N MET A 687 -34.97 43.15 44.70
CA MET A 687 -35.23 41.71 44.82
C MET A 687 -34.07 40.90 44.27
N ALA A 688 -33.61 41.20 43.05
CA ALA A 688 -32.45 40.54 42.44
C ALA A 688 -31.15 40.73 43.26
N ARG A 689 -30.99 41.86 43.96
CA ARG A 689 -29.88 42.07 44.92
C ARG A 689 -30.01 41.18 46.16
N ILE A 690 -31.22 40.98 46.69
CA ILE A 690 -31.46 40.07 47.82
C ILE A 690 -31.12 38.63 47.40
N ASP A 691 -31.57 38.20 46.23
CA ASP A 691 -31.26 36.87 45.71
C ASP A 691 -29.74 36.66 45.58
N GLN A 692 -29.01 37.66 45.05
CA GLN A 692 -27.53 37.65 44.99
C GLN A 692 -26.86 37.61 46.36
N PHE A 693 -27.33 38.39 47.35
CA PHE A 693 -26.78 38.34 48.70
C PHE A 693 -27.02 36.97 49.35
N ASN A 694 -28.22 36.41 49.20
CA ASN A 694 -28.57 35.10 49.73
C ASN A 694 -27.72 33.98 49.07
N GLU A 695 -27.41 34.07 47.77
CA GLU A 695 -26.48 33.15 47.10
C GLU A 695 -25.05 33.25 47.68
N GLU A 696 -24.53 34.45 47.91
CA GLU A 696 -23.21 34.64 48.52
C GLU A 696 -23.16 34.19 49.99
N GLU A 697 -24.17 34.52 50.79
CA GLU A 697 -24.29 34.07 52.19
C GLU A 697 -24.37 32.54 52.29
N LYS A 698 -25.16 31.91 51.43
CA LYS A 698 -25.32 30.46 51.34
C LYS A 698 -24.04 29.75 50.88
N ALA A 699 -23.27 30.36 49.98
CA ALA A 699 -21.92 29.89 49.63
C ALA A 699 -21.00 29.85 50.87
N TYR A 700 -21.01 30.92 51.69
CA TYR A 700 -20.27 30.97 52.96
C TYR A 700 -20.94 30.21 54.12
N LYS A 701 -22.11 29.59 53.90
CA LYS A 701 -22.93 28.87 54.89
C LYS A 701 -23.35 29.75 56.08
N TRP A 702 -23.61 31.03 55.80
CA TRP A 702 -24.23 31.97 56.74
C TRP A 702 -25.75 31.75 56.77
N GLU A 703 -26.43 32.37 57.74
CA GLU A 703 -27.90 32.43 57.78
C GLU A 703 -28.38 33.49 56.77
N GLU A 704 -29.40 33.16 55.95
CA GLU A 704 -29.89 34.03 54.86
C GLU A 704 -30.51 35.33 55.41
N SER A 705 -30.01 36.49 54.96
CA SER A 705 -30.44 37.82 55.43
C SER A 705 -31.88 38.14 55.03
N PHE A 706 -32.77 38.31 56.01
CA PHE A 706 -34.18 38.62 55.77
C PHE A 706 -34.44 40.13 55.70
N PHE A 707 -34.98 40.61 54.57
CA PHE A 707 -35.25 42.03 54.30
C PHE A 707 -36.77 42.35 54.24
N PRO A 708 -37.52 42.26 55.36
CA PRO A 708 -38.98 42.44 55.36
C PRO A 708 -39.41 43.84 54.91
N MET A 709 -38.55 44.85 55.10
CA MET A 709 -38.85 46.23 54.74
C MET A 709 -39.08 46.41 53.23
N ARG A 710 -38.37 45.67 52.35
CA ARG A 710 -38.63 45.69 50.89
C ARG A 710 -40.09 45.34 50.58
N LYS A 711 -40.65 44.35 51.28
CA LYS A 711 -42.06 43.97 51.14
C LYS A 711 -43.00 45.05 51.69
N GLN A 712 -42.71 45.61 52.87
CA GLN A 712 -43.52 46.69 53.45
C GLN A 712 -43.58 47.93 52.54
N ILE A 713 -42.47 48.28 51.88
CA ILE A 713 -42.40 49.39 50.92
C ILE A 713 -43.25 49.08 49.69
N ALA A 714 -43.17 47.87 49.13
CA ALA A 714 -43.99 47.44 47.99
C ALA A 714 -45.50 47.39 48.33
N ASP A 715 -45.86 46.80 49.49
CA ASP A 715 -47.24 46.73 49.99
C ASP A 715 -47.82 48.13 50.24
N LYS A 716 -47.01 49.10 50.73
CA LYS A 716 -47.39 50.52 50.82
C LYS A 716 -47.48 51.21 49.47
N LEU A 717 -46.60 50.91 48.50
CA LEU A 717 -46.54 51.59 47.19
C LEU A 717 -47.68 51.17 46.25
N ALA A 718 -48.07 49.89 46.27
CA ALA A 718 -49.02 49.32 45.31
C ALA A 718 -50.37 50.06 45.18
N PRO A 719 -51.01 50.58 46.25
CA PRO A 719 -52.23 51.39 46.12
C PRO A 719 -52.00 52.70 45.36
N TYR A 720 -50.89 53.42 45.62
CA TYR A 720 -50.58 54.69 44.93
C TYR A 720 -50.28 54.44 43.46
N LYS A 721 -49.49 53.41 43.16
CA LYS A 721 -49.21 52.99 41.78
C LYS A 721 -50.51 52.73 41.01
N ARG A 722 -51.41 51.91 41.57
CA ARG A 722 -52.73 51.61 40.97
C ARG A 722 -53.57 52.86 40.73
N LEU A 723 -53.56 53.82 41.66
CA LEU A 723 -54.28 55.09 41.51
C LEU A 723 -53.73 55.92 40.36
N TYR A 724 -52.41 56.15 40.32
CA TYR A 724 -51.81 56.95 39.25
C TYR A 724 -51.92 56.25 37.88
N ASP A 725 -51.77 54.93 37.82
CA ASP A 725 -51.93 54.15 36.58
C ASP A 725 -53.38 54.22 36.05
N ASN A 726 -54.39 53.91 36.87
CA ASN A 726 -55.80 53.96 36.42
C ASN A 726 -56.24 55.39 36.07
N ALA A 727 -55.68 56.40 36.73
CA ALA A 727 -56.00 57.80 36.45
C ALA A 727 -55.34 58.34 35.18
N VAL A 728 -54.07 58.00 34.91
CA VAL A 728 -53.41 58.37 33.64
C VAL A 728 -54.02 57.59 32.48
N GLU A 729 -54.23 56.28 32.63
CA GLU A 729 -54.82 55.42 31.60
C GLU A 729 -56.23 55.89 31.22
N PHE A 730 -57.09 56.21 32.19
CA PHE A 730 -58.40 56.80 31.91
C PHE A 730 -58.29 58.14 31.19
N MET A 731 -57.40 59.05 31.62
CA MET A 731 -57.23 60.36 30.96
C MET A 731 -56.75 60.23 29.50
N GLU A 732 -55.83 59.31 29.23
CA GLU A 732 -55.33 59.03 27.87
C GLU A 732 -56.42 58.37 27.00
N LYS A 733 -57.16 57.39 27.54
CA LYS A 733 -58.29 56.74 26.87
C LYS A 733 -59.44 57.71 26.59
N PHE A 734 -59.84 58.51 27.58
CA PHE A 734 -60.85 59.57 27.46
C PHE A 734 -60.47 60.56 26.35
N THR A 735 -59.22 61.03 26.34
CA THR A 735 -58.71 61.93 25.28
C THR A 735 -58.75 61.25 23.91
N LEU A 736 -58.34 59.99 23.82
CA LEU A 736 -58.35 59.22 22.58
C LEU A 736 -59.78 59.00 22.04
N TRP A 737 -60.71 58.58 22.87
CA TRP A 737 -62.10 58.33 22.49
C TRP A 737 -62.81 59.62 22.08
N THR A 738 -62.65 60.71 22.85
CA THR A 738 -63.31 62.00 22.58
C THR A 738 -62.77 62.71 21.33
N THR A 739 -61.47 62.62 21.06
CA THR A 739 -60.84 63.23 19.87
C THR A 739 -60.99 62.38 18.60
N SER A 740 -61.32 61.10 18.72
CA SER A 740 -61.50 60.21 17.57
C SER A 740 -62.87 60.36 16.91
N ARG A 741 -62.93 60.00 15.63
CA ARG A 741 -64.17 59.89 14.85
C ARG A 741 -65.14 58.88 15.50
N VAL A 742 -66.43 59.21 15.47
CA VAL A 742 -67.49 58.31 15.99
C VAL A 742 -67.60 57.03 15.15
N GLY A 743 -67.71 55.89 15.85
CA GLY A 743 -67.72 54.55 15.25
C GLY A 743 -66.33 54.03 14.83
N SER A 744 -65.23 54.67 15.26
CA SER A 744 -63.86 54.14 15.06
C SER A 744 -63.41 53.12 16.12
N TYR A 745 -64.14 53.03 17.23
CA TYR A 745 -63.96 52.06 18.31
C TYR A 745 -65.31 51.43 18.63
N ASP A 746 -65.33 50.22 19.18
CA ASP A 746 -66.57 49.55 19.57
C ASP A 746 -67.17 50.21 20.82
N PRO A 747 -68.43 50.70 20.78
CA PRO A 747 -69.10 51.24 21.96
C PRO A 747 -69.17 50.28 23.15
N GLU A 748 -69.27 48.97 22.92
CA GLU A 748 -69.31 47.97 24.01
C GLU A 748 -67.96 47.83 24.72
N GLU A 749 -66.84 48.03 24.01
CA GLU A 749 -65.51 48.06 24.62
C GLU A 749 -65.31 49.33 25.46
N ILE A 750 -65.79 50.49 24.97
CA ILE A 750 -65.73 51.77 25.70
C ILE A 750 -66.53 51.69 27.01
N ASP A 751 -67.73 51.10 27.00
CA ASP A 751 -68.53 50.90 28.22
C ASP A 751 -67.78 50.00 29.22
N GLN A 752 -67.28 48.85 28.76
CA GLN A 752 -66.59 47.88 29.62
C GLN A 752 -65.31 48.44 30.24
N GLU A 753 -64.51 49.20 29.49
CA GLU A 753 -63.34 49.89 30.04
C GLU A 753 -63.76 51.01 31.02
N THR A 754 -64.71 51.86 30.66
CA THR A 754 -65.20 52.96 31.51
C THR A 754 -65.75 52.45 32.84
N GLN A 755 -66.57 51.39 32.82
CA GLN A 755 -67.05 50.72 34.03
C GLN A 755 -65.91 50.06 34.83
N THR A 756 -64.81 49.68 34.19
CA THR A 756 -63.64 49.09 34.87
C THR A 756 -62.81 50.16 35.57
N PHE A 757 -62.50 51.28 34.90
CA PHE A 757 -61.88 52.45 35.54
C PHE A 757 -62.73 52.95 36.70
N PHE A 758 -64.05 53.06 36.52
CA PHE A 758 -64.97 53.45 37.59
C PHE A 758 -64.89 52.53 38.82
N ARG A 759 -64.99 51.20 38.61
CA ARG A 759 -64.93 50.20 39.69
C ARG A 759 -63.57 50.15 40.37
N ASN A 760 -62.49 50.45 39.67
CA ASN A 760 -61.14 50.48 40.25
C ASN A 760 -60.92 51.76 41.07
N ILE A 761 -61.23 52.92 40.50
CA ILE A 761 -61.02 54.22 41.15
C ILE A 761 -61.95 54.38 42.36
N TYR A 762 -63.21 53.90 42.30
CA TYR A 762 -64.12 53.88 43.47
C TYR A 762 -63.62 52.98 44.63
N LYS A 763 -62.90 51.88 44.33
CA LYS A 763 -62.25 51.07 45.37
C LYS A 763 -61.05 51.79 45.98
N LEU A 764 -60.27 52.50 45.14
CA LEU A 764 -59.09 53.25 45.57
C LEU A 764 -59.48 54.50 46.37
N GLU A 765 -60.53 55.23 45.98
CA GLU A 765 -61.14 56.33 46.74
C GLU A 765 -61.48 55.90 48.17
N LYS A 766 -62.09 54.71 48.34
CA LYS A 766 -62.34 54.11 49.66
C LYS A 766 -61.09 53.62 50.39
N GLN A 767 -60.07 53.18 49.67
CA GLN A 767 -58.79 52.77 50.25
C GLN A 767 -57.94 53.96 50.72
N PHE A 768 -58.21 55.16 50.18
CA PHE A 768 -57.56 56.42 50.53
C PHE A 768 -58.43 57.36 51.39
N SER A 769 -59.48 56.86 52.05
CA SER A 769 -60.35 57.66 52.94
C SER A 769 -59.59 58.45 54.00
N ASP A 770 -58.47 57.89 54.46
CA ASP A 770 -57.69 58.39 55.59
C ASP A 770 -56.55 59.32 55.15
N LEU A 771 -56.37 59.53 53.83
CA LEU A 771 -55.29 60.31 53.22
C LEU A 771 -55.85 61.38 52.27
N PRO A 772 -55.90 62.66 52.70
CA PRO A 772 -56.73 63.68 52.02
C PRO A 772 -56.30 64.03 50.60
N ALA A 773 -54.99 64.01 50.28
CA ALA A 773 -54.51 64.37 48.93
C ALA A 773 -54.74 63.24 47.90
N PRO A 774 -54.32 61.97 48.13
CA PRO A 774 -54.68 60.85 47.26
C PRO A 774 -56.19 60.60 47.18
N GLY A 775 -56.93 60.77 48.29
CA GLY A 775 -58.39 60.64 48.33
C GLY A 775 -59.10 61.69 47.46
N ALA A 776 -58.70 62.97 47.55
CA ALA A 776 -59.24 64.03 46.70
C ALA A 776 -58.94 63.79 45.21
N LEU A 777 -57.74 63.32 44.88
CA LEU A 777 -57.36 62.94 43.52
C LEU A 777 -58.25 61.80 42.99
N ALA A 778 -58.41 60.72 43.76
CA ALA A 778 -59.26 59.59 43.39
C ALA A 778 -60.73 60.01 43.20
N SER A 779 -61.26 60.87 44.07
CA SER A 779 -62.63 61.38 43.96
C SER A 779 -62.82 62.27 42.72
N THR A 780 -61.83 63.11 42.40
CA THR A 780 -61.86 63.98 41.21
C THR A 780 -61.85 63.18 39.92
N VAL A 781 -60.99 62.16 39.80
CA VAL A 781 -60.98 61.30 38.61
C VAL A 781 -62.24 60.43 38.54
N ARG A 782 -62.77 59.91 39.67
CA ARG A 782 -64.06 59.19 39.66
C ARG A 782 -65.18 60.08 39.12
N ALA A 783 -65.24 61.36 39.50
CA ALA A 783 -66.24 62.29 38.99
C ALA A 783 -66.16 62.41 37.46
N GLN A 784 -64.96 62.50 36.88
CA GLN A 784 -64.74 62.55 35.43
C GLN A 784 -65.15 61.24 34.72
N VAL A 785 -64.92 60.08 35.34
CA VAL A 785 -65.39 58.78 34.81
C VAL A 785 -66.93 58.68 34.87
N GLU A 786 -67.55 59.16 35.96
CA GLU A 786 -69.02 59.15 36.12
C GLU A 786 -69.71 60.10 35.13
N ASP A 787 -69.09 61.25 34.84
CA ASP A 787 -69.53 62.25 33.86
C ASP A 787 -69.49 61.67 32.43
N PHE A 788 -68.33 61.16 32.00
CA PHE A 788 -68.19 60.50 30.68
C PHE A 788 -69.16 59.32 30.50
N LYS A 789 -69.36 58.52 31.55
CA LYS A 789 -70.31 57.42 31.59
C LYS A 789 -71.77 57.87 31.34
N GLY A 790 -72.11 59.12 31.63
CA GLY A 790 -73.42 59.71 31.31
C GLY A 790 -73.73 59.68 29.80
N HIS A 791 -72.72 59.90 28.96
CA HIS A 791 -72.85 59.96 27.50
C HIS A 791 -72.84 58.59 26.80
N MET A 792 -72.70 57.47 27.53
CA MET A 792 -72.67 56.13 26.92
C MET A 792 -73.89 55.79 26.03
N PRO A 793 -75.14 56.17 26.35
CA PRO A 793 -76.29 55.86 25.50
C PRO A 793 -76.18 56.44 24.07
N ILE A 794 -75.62 57.65 23.91
CA ILE A 794 -75.40 58.22 22.57
C ILE A 794 -74.17 57.62 21.87
N ILE A 795 -73.13 57.24 22.62
CA ILE A 795 -71.96 56.49 22.10
C ILE A 795 -72.41 55.16 21.51
N MET A 796 -73.21 54.38 22.24
CA MET A 796 -73.79 53.10 21.78
C MET A 796 -74.64 53.28 20.52
N THR A 797 -75.49 54.31 20.50
CA THR A 797 -76.47 54.49 19.43
C THR A 797 -75.84 54.96 18.12
N LEU A 798 -74.90 55.91 18.17
CA LEU A 798 -74.28 56.53 16.98
C LEU A 798 -72.94 55.90 16.58
N GLY A 799 -72.26 55.21 17.51
CA GLY A 799 -71.02 54.47 17.23
C GLY A 799 -71.21 53.10 16.60
N ASN A 800 -72.45 52.65 16.40
CA ASN A 800 -72.78 51.32 15.87
C ASN A 800 -72.10 51.03 14.50
N PRO A 801 -71.26 49.99 14.37
CA PRO A 801 -70.54 49.68 13.14
C PRO A 801 -71.41 49.13 11.99
N GLY A 802 -72.72 48.92 12.20
CA GLY A 802 -73.69 48.70 11.13
C GLY A 802 -74.11 49.97 10.39
N MET A 803 -73.78 51.15 10.90
CA MET A 803 -74.20 52.43 10.33
C MET A 803 -73.50 52.70 8.99
N LYS A 804 -74.29 52.86 7.93
CA LYS A 804 -73.86 53.15 6.55
C LYS A 804 -74.47 54.48 6.09
N GLU A 805 -74.06 54.98 4.93
CA GLU A 805 -74.48 56.30 4.40
C GLU A 805 -76.01 56.49 4.45
N ARG A 806 -76.77 55.52 3.94
CA ARG A 806 -78.25 55.42 4.03
C ARG A 806 -78.87 55.46 5.44
N HIS A 807 -78.07 55.34 6.49
CA HIS A 807 -78.48 55.44 7.90
C HIS A 807 -78.13 56.84 8.45
N TRP A 808 -76.97 57.37 8.09
CA TRP A 808 -76.57 58.75 8.38
C TRP A 808 -77.45 59.80 7.67
N GLU A 809 -77.96 59.50 6.47
CA GLU A 809 -78.96 60.31 5.78
C GLU A 809 -80.27 60.43 6.58
N LYS A 810 -80.80 59.31 7.10
CA LYS A 810 -81.99 59.28 7.95
C LYS A 810 -81.78 60.02 9.28
N ILE A 811 -80.57 59.94 9.85
CA ILE A 811 -80.19 60.72 11.04
C ILE A 811 -80.12 62.22 10.71
N SER A 812 -79.55 62.60 9.56
CA SER A 812 -79.53 63.99 9.09
C SER A 812 -80.96 64.56 8.92
N GLU A 813 -81.89 63.76 8.39
CA GLU A 813 -83.30 64.11 8.25
C GLU A 813 -84.02 64.30 9.60
N ILE A 814 -83.64 63.50 10.62
CA ILE A 814 -84.19 63.59 11.98
C ILE A 814 -83.79 64.88 12.72
N VAL A 815 -82.55 65.33 12.54
CA VAL A 815 -81.95 66.49 13.23
C VAL A 815 -82.06 67.79 12.41
N GLY A 816 -82.26 67.70 11.09
CA GLY A 816 -82.47 68.84 10.21
C GLY A 816 -81.19 69.49 9.65
N PHE A 817 -80.02 68.90 9.89
CA PHE A 817 -78.74 69.32 9.30
C PHE A 817 -77.90 68.10 8.90
N PRO A 818 -76.99 68.22 7.92
CA PRO A 818 -76.22 67.07 7.42
C PRO A 818 -75.23 66.54 8.46
N LEU A 819 -75.54 65.37 9.03
CA LEU A 819 -74.67 64.57 9.87
C LEU A 819 -74.08 63.43 9.04
N ARG A 820 -72.78 63.53 8.73
CA ARG A 820 -72.03 62.49 8.02
C ARG A 820 -70.96 61.92 8.93
N ALA A 821 -70.76 60.60 8.87
CA ALA A 821 -69.58 59.98 9.45
C ALA A 821 -68.36 60.24 8.55
N ASP A 822 -67.81 61.45 8.66
CA ASP A 822 -66.53 61.87 8.12
C ASP A 822 -65.47 61.92 9.24
N ALA A 823 -64.29 62.49 8.98
CA ALA A 823 -63.22 62.61 9.97
C ALA A 823 -63.42 63.82 10.93
N GLU A 824 -64.38 64.71 10.65
CA GLU A 824 -64.66 65.88 11.47
C GLU A 824 -65.78 65.64 12.49
N LEU A 825 -66.51 64.52 12.42
CA LEU A 825 -67.50 64.09 13.41
C LEU A 825 -66.84 63.25 14.53
N THR A 826 -66.14 63.95 15.43
CA THR A 826 -65.53 63.35 16.63
C THR A 826 -66.55 63.14 17.75
N LEU A 827 -66.24 62.27 18.72
CA LEU A 827 -67.16 62.01 19.83
C LEU A 827 -67.39 63.25 20.72
N ALA A 828 -66.35 64.03 21.01
CA ALA A 828 -66.49 65.32 21.69
C ALA A 828 -67.55 66.20 21.01
N LYS A 829 -67.48 66.32 19.67
CA LYS A 829 -68.39 67.14 18.87
C LYS A 829 -69.83 66.61 18.88
N ILE A 830 -70.06 65.31 19.08
CA ILE A 830 -71.42 64.77 19.26
C ILE A 830 -71.99 65.12 20.64
N ILE A 831 -71.16 65.10 21.68
CA ILE A 831 -71.54 65.54 23.04
C ILE A 831 -71.83 67.05 23.03
N ASP A 832 -70.93 67.86 22.44
CA ASP A 832 -71.10 69.32 22.28
C ASP A 832 -72.37 69.71 21.49
N LEU A 833 -72.83 68.86 20.56
CA LEU A 833 -74.05 69.08 19.77
C LEU A 833 -75.34 68.75 20.53
N GLY A 834 -75.28 68.25 21.77
CA GLY A 834 -76.45 68.07 22.64
C GLY A 834 -77.50 67.10 22.11
N LEU A 835 -77.10 66.10 21.30
CA LEU A 835 -78.01 65.25 20.54
C LEU A 835 -78.75 64.17 21.37
N GLU A 836 -78.65 64.21 22.70
CA GLU A 836 -79.19 63.19 23.61
C GLU A 836 -80.72 63.08 23.58
N GLU A 837 -81.44 64.19 23.37
CA GLU A 837 -82.91 64.18 23.23
C GLU A 837 -83.41 63.36 22.02
N TYR A 838 -82.53 63.09 21.05
CA TYR A 838 -82.87 62.36 19.82
C TYR A 838 -82.56 60.85 19.88
N ILE A 839 -81.93 60.36 20.97
CA ILE A 839 -81.52 58.95 21.11
C ILE A 839 -82.66 57.96 20.75
N PRO A 840 -83.90 58.08 21.27
CA PRO A 840 -84.97 57.11 20.96
C PRO A 840 -85.41 57.09 19.49
N ARG A 841 -85.06 58.12 18.70
CA ARG A 841 -85.29 58.16 17.25
C ARG A 841 -84.10 57.59 16.47
N PHE A 842 -82.89 57.73 16.99
CA PHE A 842 -81.68 57.13 16.41
C PHE A 842 -81.57 55.63 16.70
N GLU A 843 -82.00 55.16 17.87
CA GLU A 843 -82.03 53.74 18.25
C GLU A 843 -82.74 52.90 17.17
N VAL A 844 -83.91 53.33 16.70
CA VAL A 844 -84.68 52.64 15.64
C VAL A 844 -83.90 52.51 14.31
N ILE A 845 -83.05 53.50 13.98
CA ILE A 845 -82.18 53.44 12.79
C ILE A 845 -80.99 52.52 13.05
N SER A 846 -80.37 52.63 14.22
CA SER A 846 -79.23 51.82 14.66
C SER A 846 -79.61 50.32 14.69
N ASP A 847 -80.81 50.01 15.18
CA ASP A 847 -81.37 48.67 15.25
C ASP A 847 -81.64 48.08 13.85
N SER A 848 -82.10 48.91 12.90
CA SER A 848 -82.20 48.54 11.47
C SER A 848 -80.81 48.29 10.86
N ALA A 849 -79.84 49.14 11.20
CA ALA A 849 -78.47 49.06 10.71
C ALA A 849 -77.76 47.77 11.19
N THR A 850 -77.95 47.38 12.45
CA THR A 850 -77.47 46.10 13.00
C THR A 850 -78.07 44.90 12.26
N LYS A 851 -79.38 44.92 12.01
CA LYS A 851 -80.11 43.81 11.34
C LYS A 851 -79.70 43.68 9.86
N GLU A 852 -79.51 44.79 9.16
CA GLU A 852 -78.95 44.80 7.80
C GLU A 852 -77.49 44.31 7.76
N ASN A 853 -76.63 44.77 8.70
CA ASN A 853 -75.22 44.37 8.79
C ASN A 853 -75.07 42.88 9.07
N ASN A 854 -75.90 42.30 9.95
CA ASN A 854 -75.87 40.87 10.23
C ASN A 854 -76.29 40.02 9.01
N LEU A 855 -77.29 40.49 8.24
CA LEU A 855 -77.70 39.83 6.99
C LEU A 855 -76.59 39.90 5.94
N GLU A 856 -75.93 41.05 5.80
CA GLU A 856 -74.78 41.26 4.90
C GLU A 856 -73.57 40.39 5.29
N LYS A 857 -73.25 40.29 6.58
CA LYS A 857 -72.18 39.42 7.10
C LYS A 857 -72.48 37.95 6.80
N SER A 858 -73.71 37.49 7.02
CA SER A 858 -74.12 36.11 6.68
C SER A 858 -73.99 35.81 5.18
N LEU A 859 -74.40 36.74 4.32
CA LEU A 859 -74.32 36.57 2.86
C LEU A 859 -72.86 36.46 2.40
N ASN A 860 -72.02 37.41 2.84
CA ASN A 860 -70.60 37.42 2.50
C ASN A 860 -69.86 36.21 3.08
N LYS A 861 -70.23 35.73 4.27
CA LYS A 861 -69.67 34.48 4.84
C LYS A 861 -69.98 33.28 3.95
N MET A 862 -71.25 33.09 3.57
CA MET A 862 -71.63 31.99 2.66
C MET A 862 -70.91 32.08 1.31
N ILE A 863 -70.85 33.26 0.69
CA ILE A 863 -70.18 33.44 -0.61
C ILE A 863 -68.67 33.19 -0.49
N ASN A 864 -68.04 33.57 0.64
CA ASN A 864 -66.61 33.32 0.87
C ASN A 864 -66.31 31.84 1.11
N GLU A 865 -67.15 31.11 1.86
CA GLU A 865 -66.94 29.69 2.17
C GLU A 865 -66.86 28.83 0.90
N TRP A 866 -67.59 29.19 -0.17
CA TRP A 866 -67.55 28.49 -1.47
C TRP A 866 -66.37 28.85 -2.40
N LYS A 867 -65.48 29.78 -2.02
CA LYS A 867 -64.37 30.21 -2.90
C LYS A 867 -63.27 29.16 -3.08
N ASP A 868 -62.99 28.40 -2.03
CA ASP A 868 -61.82 27.52 -1.92
C ASP A 868 -62.22 26.04 -1.71
N ILE A 869 -63.46 25.70 -2.05
CA ILE A 869 -63.94 24.31 -2.08
C ILE A 869 -63.59 23.70 -3.44
N GLU A 870 -62.92 22.56 -3.42
CA GLU A 870 -62.42 21.87 -4.59
C GLU A 870 -62.87 20.40 -4.64
N PHE A 871 -63.11 19.90 -5.85
CA PHE A 871 -63.41 18.50 -6.09
C PHE A 871 -62.17 17.62 -5.90
N THR A 872 -62.28 16.60 -5.05
CA THR A 872 -61.25 15.55 -4.96
C THR A 872 -61.32 14.66 -6.20
N VAL A 873 -60.40 14.84 -7.14
CA VAL A 873 -60.26 14.05 -8.37
C VAL A 873 -59.23 12.94 -8.21
N LEU A 874 -59.63 11.68 -8.45
CA LEU A 874 -58.76 10.50 -8.35
C LEU A 874 -58.64 9.78 -9.70
N PRO A 875 -57.44 9.25 -10.08
CA PRO A 875 -57.28 8.46 -11.30
C PRO A 875 -58.01 7.12 -11.20
N TYR A 876 -58.81 6.76 -12.20
CA TYR A 876 -59.55 5.50 -12.22
C TYR A 876 -58.76 4.39 -12.92
N ARG A 877 -58.07 3.55 -12.12
CA ARG A 877 -57.29 2.39 -12.61
C ARG A 877 -56.29 2.81 -13.70
N ASP A 878 -55.95 1.90 -14.60
CA ASP A 878 -55.11 2.16 -15.78
C ASP A 878 -55.88 2.82 -16.95
N SER A 879 -57.13 3.27 -16.73
CA SER A 879 -58.01 3.76 -17.81
C SER A 879 -57.58 5.10 -18.43
N GLY A 880 -56.61 5.81 -17.83
CA GLY A 880 -56.13 7.11 -18.31
C GLY A 880 -57.12 8.27 -18.14
N THR A 881 -58.06 8.17 -17.19
CA THR A 881 -58.95 9.28 -16.81
C THR A 881 -59.25 9.26 -15.30
N TYR A 882 -60.07 10.22 -14.85
CA TYR A 882 -60.31 10.51 -13.44
C TYR A 882 -61.79 10.32 -13.07
N ILE A 883 -62.05 10.26 -11.76
CA ILE A 883 -63.38 10.26 -11.13
C ILE A 883 -63.40 11.25 -9.95
N LEU A 884 -64.57 11.75 -9.60
CA LEU A 884 -64.82 12.48 -8.36
C LEU A 884 -64.85 11.51 -7.17
N SER A 885 -64.34 11.96 -6.02
CA SER A 885 -64.39 11.28 -4.72
C SER A 885 -64.84 12.25 -3.64
N SER A 886 -65.35 11.72 -2.53
CA SER A 886 -65.51 12.46 -1.26
C SER A 886 -66.37 13.73 -1.41
N VAL A 887 -67.49 13.62 -2.12
CA VAL A 887 -68.38 14.75 -2.43
C VAL A 887 -69.44 15.01 -1.35
N ASP A 888 -69.53 14.14 -0.34
CA ASP A 888 -70.56 14.16 0.70
C ASP A 888 -70.56 15.49 1.49
N ASP A 889 -69.38 15.99 1.88
CA ASP A 889 -69.24 17.27 2.58
C ASP A 889 -69.64 18.48 1.70
N ILE A 890 -69.40 18.39 0.39
CA ILE A 890 -69.83 19.41 -0.58
C ILE A 890 -71.35 19.45 -0.66
N GLN A 891 -72.01 18.29 -0.69
CA GLN A 891 -73.46 18.18 -0.79
C GLN A 891 -74.16 18.61 0.50
N VAL A 892 -73.62 18.26 1.68
CA VAL A 892 -74.11 18.74 2.99
C VAL A 892 -74.05 20.26 3.09
N LEU A 893 -72.95 20.89 2.65
CA LEU A 893 -72.84 22.36 2.64
C LEU A 893 -73.80 23.00 1.65
N LEU A 894 -74.07 22.33 0.52
CA LEU A 894 -74.96 22.84 -0.53
C LEU A 894 -76.41 22.93 -0.06
N ASP A 895 -76.93 21.86 0.55
CA ASP A 895 -78.27 21.84 1.15
C ASP A 895 -78.44 22.93 2.21
N ASP A 896 -77.48 23.03 3.16
CA ASP A 896 -77.49 24.02 4.23
C ASP A 896 -77.43 25.46 3.69
N HIS A 897 -76.60 25.73 2.68
CA HIS A 897 -76.49 27.07 2.09
C HIS A 897 -77.69 27.44 1.21
N ILE A 898 -78.38 26.48 0.60
CA ILE A 898 -79.68 26.69 -0.06
C ILE A 898 -80.72 27.10 1.00
N VAL A 899 -80.85 26.35 2.10
CA VAL A 899 -81.82 26.64 3.18
C VAL A 899 -81.53 27.98 3.87
N LYS A 900 -80.27 28.30 4.15
CA LYS A 900 -79.86 29.62 4.67
C LYS A 900 -80.22 30.75 3.71
N THR A 901 -79.94 30.60 2.41
CA THR A 901 -80.24 31.62 1.39
C THR A 901 -81.75 31.85 1.27
N GLN A 902 -82.56 30.78 1.27
CA GLN A 902 -84.03 30.85 1.31
C GLN A 902 -84.56 31.52 2.59
N THR A 903 -83.90 31.29 3.73
CA THR A 903 -84.25 31.94 5.00
C THR A 903 -83.96 33.44 4.92
N MET A 904 -82.79 33.85 4.44
CA MET A 904 -82.41 35.26 4.28
C MET A 904 -83.33 36.00 3.29
N LYS A 905 -83.79 35.31 2.25
CA LYS A 905 -84.80 35.76 1.28
C LYS A 905 -86.16 36.11 1.90
N SER A 906 -86.47 35.62 3.10
CA SER A 906 -87.69 35.98 3.87
C SER A 906 -87.55 37.19 4.79
N SER A 907 -86.35 37.81 4.87
CA SER A 907 -86.09 38.93 5.79
C SER A 907 -86.71 40.25 5.34
N LEU A 908 -87.33 40.97 6.27
CA LEU A 908 -87.79 42.36 6.05
C LEU A 908 -86.64 43.34 5.70
N TYR A 909 -85.40 42.97 6.00
CA TYR A 909 -84.18 43.76 5.76
C TYR A 909 -83.43 43.33 4.49
N ILE A 910 -84.01 42.46 3.65
CA ILE A 910 -83.37 41.94 2.41
C ILE A 910 -83.10 43.03 1.37
N LYS A 911 -83.89 44.11 1.34
CA LYS A 911 -84.00 45.06 0.21
C LYS A 911 -82.66 45.61 -0.35
N PRO A 912 -81.60 45.90 0.43
CA PRO A 912 -80.31 46.32 -0.12
C PRO A 912 -79.47 45.21 -0.79
N PHE A 913 -79.88 43.94 -0.65
CA PHE A 913 -79.12 42.75 -1.02
C PHE A 913 -79.91 41.75 -1.89
N GLU A 914 -81.17 42.07 -2.20
CA GLU A 914 -82.17 41.22 -2.85
C GLU A 914 -81.66 40.59 -4.16
N GLU A 915 -81.09 41.39 -5.05
CA GLU A 915 -80.51 40.92 -6.33
C GLU A 915 -79.36 39.93 -6.14
N ILE A 916 -78.49 40.16 -5.14
CA ILE A 916 -77.33 39.31 -4.84
C ILE A 916 -77.80 37.96 -4.28
N ILE A 917 -78.81 37.98 -3.41
CA ILE A 917 -79.37 36.78 -2.78
C ILE A 917 -80.07 35.89 -3.81
N PHE A 918 -80.86 36.44 -4.73
CA PHE A 918 -81.47 35.67 -5.81
C PHE A 918 -80.43 35.12 -6.79
N GLY A 919 -79.39 35.91 -7.14
CA GLY A 919 -78.29 35.44 -7.98
C GLY A 919 -77.49 34.28 -7.35
N TRP A 920 -77.35 34.29 -6.03
CA TRP A 920 -76.67 33.23 -5.27
C TRP A 920 -77.53 31.95 -5.18
N GLU A 921 -78.82 32.08 -4.84
CA GLU A 921 -79.79 30.97 -4.81
C GLU A 921 -79.79 30.18 -6.12
N ALA A 922 -79.83 30.89 -7.26
CA ALA A 922 -79.81 30.28 -8.59
C ALA A 922 -78.51 29.51 -8.89
N LYS A 923 -77.34 30.03 -8.47
CA LYS A 923 -76.05 29.34 -8.65
C LYS A 923 -75.97 28.04 -7.84
N LEU A 924 -76.43 28.06 -6.58
CA LEU A 924 -76.44 26.86 -5.72
C LEU A 924 -77.42 25.79 -6.25
N THR A 925 -78.62 26.18 -6.69
CA THR A 925 -79.59 25.23 -7.26
C THR A 925 -79.07 24.57 -8.55
N LEU A 926 -78.39 25.33 -9.42
CA LEU A 926 -77.79 24.77 -10.64
C LEU A 926 -76.62 23.82 -10.34
N LEU A 927 -75.83 24.09 -9.31
CA LEU A 927 -74.77 23.18 -8.85
C LEU A 927 -75.35 21.82 -8.38
N GLN A 928 -76.46 21.84 -7.64
CA GLN A 928 -77.11 20.63 -7.15
C GLN A 928 -77.58 19.74 -8.30
N GLU A 929 -78.28 20.31 -9.30
CA GLU A 929 -78.70 19.57 -10.50
C GLU A 929 -77.52 18.98 -11.28
N ILE A 930 -76.36 19.67 -11.33
CA ILE A 930 -75.16 19.16 -12.01
C ILE A 930 -74.56 17.98 -11.24
N LEU A 931 -74.45 18.08 -9.91
CA LEU A 931 -73.88 17.02 -9.07
C LEU A 931 -74.69 15.73 -9.14
N ASP A 932 -76.01 15.81 -8.97
CA ASP A 932 -76.89 14.64 -8.99
C ASP A 932 -76.81 13.88 -10.32
N GLU A 933 -76.71 14.59 -11.45
CA GLU A 933 -76.55 13.95 -12.76
C GLU A 933 -75.14 13.42 -13.01
N TRP A 934 -74.11 14.09 -12.51
CA TRP A 934 -72.71 13.65 -12.66
C TRP A 934 -72.45 12.34 -11.94
N LEU A 935 -72.91 12.21 -10.69
CA LEU A 935 -72.66 11.01 -9.89
C LEU A 935 -73.36 9.77 -10.50
N LYS A 936 -74.55 9.95 -11.10
CA LYS A 936 -75.22 8.91 -11.90
C LYS A 936 -74.40 8.49 -13.13
N VAL A 937 -73.84 9.44 -13.88
CA VAL A 937 -72.95 9.15 -15.03
C VAL A 937 -71.73 8.38 -14.54
N GLN A 938 -71.11 8.84 -13.45
CA GLN A 938 -69.88 8.28 -12.91
C GLN A 938 -70.04 6.82 -12.48
N ILE A 939 -71.03 6.54 -11.61
CA ILE A 939 -71.29 5.20 -11.08
C ILE A 939 -71.57 4.23 -12.23
N THR A 940 -72.35 4.65 -13.22
CA THR A 940 -72.76 3.81 -14.35
C THR A 940 -71.62 3.60 -15.35
N TRP A 941 -70.82 4.63 -15.63
CA TRP A 941 -69.62 4.52 -16.47
C TRP A 941 -68.54 3.64 -15.81
N MET A 942 -68.30 3.78 -14.49
CA MET A 942 -67.35 2.93 -13.74
C MET A 942 -67.71 1.45 -13.77
N TYR A 943 -69.00 1.12 -13.85
CA TYR A 943 -69.49 -0.26 -13.99
C TYR A 943 -69.31 -0.81 -15.41
N LEU A 944 -69.56 0.01 -16.44
CA LEU A 944 -69.53 -0.40 -17.85
C LEU A 944 -68.13 -0.38 -18.48
N GLU A 945 -67.21 0.48 -18.00
CA GLU A 945 -65.85 0.60 -18.54
C GLU A 945 -65.11 -0.75 -18.63
N PRO A 946 -65.03 -1.59 -17.58
CA PRO A 946 -64.25 -2.82 -17.64
C PRO A 946 -64.87 -3.87 -18.57
N ILE A 947 -66.17 -3.75 -18.85
CA ILE A 947 -66.95 -4.64 -19.72
C ILE A 947 -66.71 -4.24 -21.17
N PHE A 948 -66.92 -2.96 -21.50
CA PHE A 948 -66.78 -2.44 -22.86
C PHE A 948 -65.33 -2.13 -23.26
N SER A 949 -64.36 -2.18 -22.34
CA SER A 949 -62.92 -2.21 -22.67
C SER A 949 -62.45 -3.58 -23.20
N SER A 950 -63.28 -4.63 -23.19
CA SER A 950 -62.98 -5.92 -23.82
C SER A 950 -63.16 -5.88 -25.36
N PRO A 951 -62.12 -6.17 -26.17
CA PRO A 951 -62.23 -6.18 -27.64
C PRO A 951 -63.17 -7.23 -28.21
N ASP A 952 -63.52 -8.25 -27.43
CA ASP A 952 -64.46 -9.31 -27.81
C ASP A 952 -65.91 -8.81 -27.64
N ILE A 953 -66.24 -8.22 -26.48
CA ILE A 953 -67.55 -7.62 -26.23
C ILE A 953 -67.81 -6.45 -27.20
N GLN A 954 -66.81 -5.65 -27.56
CA GLN A 954 -66.96 -4.62 -28.60
C GLN A 954 -67.29 -5.18 -30.00
N GLN A 955 -66.90 -6.42 -30.32
CA GLN A 955 -67.24 -7.07 -31.59
C GLN A 955 -68.63 -7.72 -31.55
N GLN A 956 -69.03 -8.25 -30.39
CA GLN A 956 -70.35 -8.89 -30.21
C GLN A 956 -71.48 -7.86 -29.98
N MET A 957 -71.16 -6.69 -29.40
CA MET A 957 -72.11 -5.59 -29.11
C MET A 957 -71.68 -4.26 -29.77
N PRO A 958 -71.68 -4.17 -31.11
CA PRO A 958 -71.08 -3.03 -31.82
C PRO A 958 -71.90 -1.72 -31.78
N GLU A 959 -73.19 -1.74 -31.45
CA GLU A 959 -73.96 -0.50 -31.25
C GLU A 959 -73.76 0.07 -29.85
N GLU A 960 -73.83 -0.77 -28.83
CA GLU A 960 -73.65 -0.43 -27.43
C GLU A 960 -72.21 0.01 -27.18
N GLY A 961 -71.23 -0.66 -27.78
CA GLY A 961 -69.83 -0.23 -27.77
C GLY A 961 -69.63 1.17 -28.38
N ARG A 962 -70.30 1.50 -29.50
CA ARG A 962 -70.26 2.85 -30.09
C ARG A 962 -70.92 3.90 -29.20
N ARG A 963 -72.06 3.58 -28.56
CA ARG A 963 -72.72 4.45 -27.59
C ARG A 963 -71.81 4.67 -26.37
N PHE A 964 -71.15 3.63 -25.88
CA PHE A 964 -70.21 3.71 -24.77
C PHE A 964 -68.99 4.58 -25.12
N SER A 965 -68.35 4.38 -26.29
CA SER A 965 -67.25 5.26 -26.73
C SER A 965 -67.66 6.73 -26.86
N ALA A 966 -68.91 7.02 -27.21
CA ALA A 966 -69.42 8.39 -27.26
C ALA A 966 -69.59 9.01 -25.86
N VAL A 967 -70.04 8.23 -24.87
CA VAL A 967 -70.12 8.66 -23.47
C VAL A 967 -68.73 8.79 -22.85
N ASP A 968 -67.87 7.79 -23.00
CA ASP A 968 -66.49 7.77 -22.52
C ASP A 968 -65.68 8.98 -23.03
N LYS A 969 -65.86 9.37 -24.29
CA LYS A 969 -65.27 10.61 -24.80
C LYS A 969 -65.78 11.85 -24.04
N VAL A 970 -67.10 12.00 -23.86
CA VAL A 970 -67.67 13.15 -23.15
C VAL A 970 -67.25 13.16 -21.68
N TRP A 971 -67.17 11.99 -21.05
CA TRP A 971 -66.65 11.81 -19.69
C TRP A 971 -65.19 12.30 -19.59
N ARG A 972 -64.32 11.87 -20.50
CA ARG A 972 -62.91 12.31 -20.54
C ARG A 972 -62.77 13.81 -20.82
N ASP A 973 -63.56 14.35 -21.75
CA ASP A 973 -63.56 15.79 -22.05
C ASP A 973 -64.03 16.62 -20.84
N VAL A 974 -65.06 16.17 -20.11
CA VAL A 974 -65.54 16.77 -18.86
C VAL A 974 -64.48 16.70 -17.75
N MET A 975 -64.01 15.49 -17.41
CA MET A 975 -63.04 15.31 -16.33
C MET A 975 -61.72 16.04 -16.62
N LYS A 976 -61.33 16.19 -17.89
CA LYS A 976 -60.15 16.98 -18.28
C LYS A 976 -60.30 18.48 -17.99
N THR A 977 -61.48 19.06 -18.20
CA THR A 977 -61.74 20.47 -17.82
C THR A 977 -61.71 20.63 -16.30
N VAL A 978 -62.27 19.67 -15.56
CA VAL A 978 -62.43 19.71 -14.10
C VAL A 978 -61.12 19.42 -13.35
N VAL A 979 -60.21 18.65 -13.96
CA VAL A 979 -58.82 18.50 -13.49
C VAL A 979 -57.97 19.75 -13.78
N ALA A 980 -58.42 20.66 -14.67
CA ALA A 980 -57.74 21.92 -14.96
C ALA A 980 -58.22 23.10 -14.08
N ASP A 981 -59.46 23.06 -13.59
CA ASP A 981 -59.97 23.90 -12.50
C ASP A 981 -60.88 23.05 -11.59
N THR A 982 -60.31 22.64 -10.45
CA THR A 982 -60.95 21.78 -9.46
C THR A 982 -62.01 22.49 -8.60
N LYS A 983 -62.14 23.82 -8.66
CA LYS A 983 -63.05 24.57 -7.79
C LYS A 983 -64.51 24.26 -8.08
N VAL A 984 -65.28 23.92 -7.04
CA VAL A 984 -66.65 23.41 -7.19
C VAL A 984 -67.57 24.39 -7.92
N MET A 985 -67.38 25.69 -7.68
CA MET A 985 -68.19 26.74 -8.33
C MET A 985 -67.84 26.97 -9.81
N SER A 986 -66.68 26.53 -10.32
CA SER A 986 -66.29 26.71 -11.73
C SER A 986 -67.19 25.88 -12.66
N VAL A 987 -67.61 24.70 -12.19
CA VAL A 987 -68.50 23.76 -12.88
C VAL A 987 -69.85 24.38 -13.27
N VAL A 988 -70.35 25.30 -12.46
CA VAL A 988 -71.61 26.04 -12.72
C VAL A 988 -71.48 26.97 -13.93
N GLU A 989 -70.26 27.34 -14.29
CA GLU A 989 -69.93 28.27 -15.39
C GLU A 989 -69.52 27.52 -16.68
N ILE A 990 -69.48 26.18 -16.67
CA ILE A 990 -69.21 25.35 -17.85
C ILE A 990 -70.45 25.26 -18.74
N ASP A 991 -70.38 25.82 -19.96
CA ASP A 991 -71.49 25.85 -20.91
C ASP A 991 -72.12 24.46 -21.14
N LYS A 992 -73.43 24.36 -20.82
CA LYS A 992 -74.26 23.17 -21.02
C LYS A 992 -73.79 21.92 -20.28
N MET A 993 -73.03 22.07 -19.19
CA MET A 993 -72.55 20.96 -18.36
C MET A 993 -73.69 19.99 -17.97
N LEU A 994 -74.79 20.53 -17.45
CA LEU A 994 -75.99 19.78 -17.08
C LEU A 994 -76.62 19.02 -18.26
N GLU A 995 -76.72 19.64 -19.44
CA GLU A 995 -77.27 19.00 -20.64
C GLU A 995 -76.38 17.84 -21.12
N ARG A 996 -75.05 18.01 -21.06
CA ARG A 996 -74.07 16.98 -21.44
C ARG A 996 -74.19 15.75 -20.53
N LEU A 997 -74.29 15.96 -19.21
CA LEU A 997 -74.43 14.88 -18.23
C LEU A 997 -75.78 14.15 -18.37
N LYS A 998 -76.90 14.88 -18.43
CA LYS A 998 -78.24 14.31 -18.68
C LYS A 998 -78.25 13.48 -19.98
N LYS A 999 -77.58 13.94 -21.05
CA LYS A 999 -77.43 13.17 -22.29
C LYS A 999 -76.57 11.90 -22.13
N CYS A 1000 -75.53 11.93 -21.28
CA CYS A 1000 -74.72 10.76 -20.99
C CYS A 1000 -75.51 9.70 -20.20
N ASN A 1001 -76.28 10.09 -19.18
CA ASN A 1001 -77.16 9.19 -18.44
C ASN A 1001 -78.15 8.47 -19.36
N ASN A 1002 -78.83 9.21 -20.26
CA ASN A 1002 -79.73 8.62 -21.25
C ASN A 1002 -79.04 7.58 -22.17
N LEU A 1003 -77.80 7.81 -22.57
CA LEU A 1003 -77.03 6.84 -23.37
C LEU A 1003 -76.58 5.63 -22.54
N LEU A 1004 -76.20 5.84 -21.28
CA LEU A 1004 -75.79 4.79 -20.35
C LEU A 1004 -76.95 3.84 -20.00
N GLU A 1005 -78.16 4.37 -19.81
CA GLU A 1005 -79.36 3.54 -19.66
C GLU A 1005 -79.61 2.63 -20.87
N MET A 1006 -79.44 3.16 -22.10
CA MET A 1006 -79.59 2.35 -23.32
C MET A 1006 -78.53 1.26 -23.42
N ILE A 1007 -77.29 1.54 -22.99
CA ILE A 1007 -76.20 0.56 -22.95
C ILE A 1007 -76.47 -0.52 -21.90
N GLN A 1008 -76.94 -0.15 -20.70
CA GLN A 1008 -77.30 -1.12 -19.65
C GLN A 1008 -78.43 -2.05 -20.08
N ARG A 1009 -79.45 -1.54 -20.79
CA ARG A 1009 -80.54 -2.38 -21.33
C ARG A 1009 -79.99 -3.37 -22.35
N GLY A 1010 -79.26 -2.89 -23.36
CA GLY A 1010 -78.65 -3.78 -24.36
C GLY A 1010 -77.69 -4.81 -23.77
N LEU A 1011 -76.93 -4.46 -22.73
CA LEU A 1011 -76.06 -5.39 -22.01
C LEU A 1011 -76.87 -6.46 -21.25
N ASN A 1012 -77.96 -6.08 -20.60
CA ASN A 1012 -78.86 -7.01 -19.91
C ASN A 1012 -79.65 -7.91 -20.89
N ASP A 1013 -79.86 -7.47 -22.14
CA ASP A 1013 -80.47 -8.28 -23.20
C ASP A 1013 -79.46 -9.28 -23.85
N TYR A 1014 -78.17 -9.17 -23.53
CA TYR A 1014 -77.07 -10.01 -24.04
C TYR A 1014 -76.53 -11.03 -23.00
N LEU A 1015 -76.76 -10.79 -21.70
CA LEU A 1015 -76.30 -11.62 -20.57
C LEU A 1015 -77.24 -12.78 -20.23
#